data_AF-R6SYK8-F1
#
_entry.id   AF-R6SYK8-F1
#
_cell.length_a   1.000
_cell.length_b   1.000
_cell.length_c   1.000
_cell.angle_alpha   90.00
_cell.angle_beta   90.00
_cell.angle_gamma   90.00
#
_symmetry.space_group_name_H-M   'P 1'
#
loop_
_entity.id
_entity.type
_entity.pdbx_description
1 polymer ?
#
loop_
_entity_poly.entity_id
_entity_poly.type
_entity_poly.pdbx_seq_one_letter_code
_entity_poly.pdbx_strand_id
1 'polypeptide(L)'
;MYRVQKRNGKVVDFDMQKISGAITLAFDALDKQYNPSIIDMLALRVTADFEPKIKDGVVAVEDIQDSVESVLSQAGYGDVAKAYILYRRQREKLRNMKNTVLDYKDLVDQYLGANDWRVKENSTVAYSVGGLILSNSGAITANYWLSEVYDDEIGNAHRNADIHIHDLSMLAGYCAGWSLKQLIVEGLGGVPGKISSSPASHLSTLCNQMVNFLGIMQNEWAGAQAFSSFDTYLAPFVKVDHLPYREVKQCIQSFIYGVNTPSRWGTQAPFTNITLDWTVPNDLAELNCIVGGKEQPFKYKDCVEEMAMINKAFIEIMIEGDANGRGFQYPIPTYSITRDFDWSDTENNRLLFEMTAKYGTPYFSNYINSDMEPSDVRSMCCRLRLDLRELRKKSGGFFGSGESTGSIGVVTINMPRIAYLSENEEEFMKRLDKLMDISARSLKIKRTVITRLLENGLYPYTRRYLGKYDNHFSTIGLVGMNEAGLNAKWIRADMTHKETQEFSKRVLNHMRERLSDYQEEYGDLYNLEATPAESTSYRLAKHDVKAFDGKIITASGKCGTPYYTNSSHLPVGFTDDIFAALDIQDELQTLYTSGTVFHAFLGEKLPTWQSAAALVRKIAQNYKLPYYTLSPTYSICKNHGYLSGEVYTCPVCGEKTEVYSRITGYYRPIQNWNDGKAEEFRNRKVYNIGRSNELHPELHVEGDATAEQTEQAAEQSESPVSADGTEILLFATKTCPNCRVAAAYLDQAGIPYHKLLADENADLAEKYEIRQAPTLVLLKPNGIAEKIVNLSNIKKFIGDYHA
;
A
#
# COMPACT_ATOMS: atom_id res chain seq x y z
N MET A 1 -5.47 -49.25 -21.72
CA MET A 1 -5.84 -48.96 -20.32
C MET A 1 -5.54 -47.50 -20.05
N TYR A 2 -6.52 -46.75 -19.58
CA TYR A 2 -6.34 -45.35 -19.16
C TYR A 2 -5.81 -45.29 -17.72
N ARG A 3 -5.15 -44.18 -17.37
CA ARG A 3 -4.52 -43.95 -16.08
C ARG A 3 -5.21 -42.81 -15.34
N VAL A 4 -5.10 -42.79 -14.01
CA VAL A 4 -5.68 -41.76 -13.15
C VAL A 4 -4.59 -40.85 -12.63
N GLN A 5 -4.72 -39.54 -12.87
CA GLN A 5 -3.89 -38.52 -12.23
C GLN A 5 -4.47 -38.19 -10.87
N LYS A 6 -3.73 -38.53 -9.80
CA LYS A 6 -4.09 -38.13 -8.44
C LYS A 6 -3.81 -36.64 -8.24
N ARG A 7 -4.49 -36.03 -7.26
CA ARG A 7 -4.32 -34.61 -6.86
C ARG A 7 -2.86 -34.20 -6.58
N ASN A 8 -1.98 -35.14 -6.21
CA ASN A 8 -0.56 -34.88 -5.96
C ASN A 8 0.32 -35.01 -7.22
N GLY A 9 -0.29 -35.04 -8.41
CA GLY A 9 0.39 -35.19 -9.70
C GLY A 9 0.81 -36.64 -10.04
N LYS A 10 0.71 -37.59 -9.11
CA LYS A 10 1.09 -38.99 -9.35
C LYS A 10 0.07 -39.67 -10.27
N VAL A 11 0.56 -40.25 -11.36
CA VAL A 11 -0.25 -41.05 -12.29
C VAL A 11 -0.21 -42.52 -11.87
N VAL A 12 -1.37 -43.17 -11.77
CA VAL A 12 -1.52 -44.59 -11.39
C VAL A 12 -2.48 -45.30 -12.34
N ASP A 13 -2.44 -46.62 -12.37
CA ASP A 13 -3.38 -47.41 -13.16
C ASP A 13 -4.82 -47.28 -12.63
N PHE A 14 -5.77 -47.24 -13.56
CA PHE A 14 -7.18 -47.22 -13.25
C PHE A 14 -7.63 -48.55 -12.62
N ASP A 15 -8.47 -48.45 -11.59
CA ASP A 15 -9.00 -49.59 -10.85
C ASP A 15 -10.46 -49.31 -10.47
N MET A 16 -11.38 -50.00 -11.15
CA MET A 16 -12.82 -49.84 -10.98
C MET A 16 -13.28 -50.24 -9.57
N GLN A 17 -12.58 -51.16 -8.89
CA GLN A 17 -12.94 -51.60 -7.55
C GLN A 17 -12.88 -50.46 -6.52
N LYS A 18 -12.07 -49.42 -6.79
CA LYS A 18 -12.03 -48.21 -5.95
C LYS A 18 -13.29 -47.36 -6.07
N ILE A 19 -13.94 -47.37 -7.23
CA ILE A 19 -15.23 -46.69 -7.43
C ILE A 19 -16.32 -47.47 -6.71
N SER A 20 -16.40 -48.79 -6.95
CA SER A 20 -17.36 -49.66 -6.25
C SER A 20 -17.22 -49.53 -4.73
N GLY A 21 -16.00 -49.62 -4.20
CA GLY A 21 -15.75 -49.48 -2.77
C GLY A 21 -16.13 -48.11 -2.21
N ALA A 22 -15.93 -47.03 -2.96
CA ALA A 22 -16.32 -45.69 -2.52
C ALA A 22 -17.84 -45.49 -2.51
N ILE A 23 -18.55 -46.07 -3.50
CA ILE A 23 -20.01 -46.08 -3.54
C ILE A 23 -20.56 -46.92 -2.38
N THR A 24 -20.04 -48.13 -2.17
CA THR A 24 -20.43 -49.00 -1.04
C THR A 24 -20.34 -48.28 0.30
N LEU A 25 -19.20 -47.63 0.58
CA LEU A 25 -19.03 -46.88 1.82
C LEU A 25 -20.06 -45.76 2.00
N ALA A 26 -20.53 -45.14 0.91
CA ALA A 26 -21.57 -44.12 0.97
C ALA A 26 -22.96 -44.71 1.26
N PHE A 27 -23.25 -45.92 0.76
CA PHE A 27 -24.46 -46.66 1.11
C PHE A 27 -24.44 -47.12 2.58
N ASP A 28 -23.31 -47.67 3.03
CA ASP A 28 -23.09 -48.11 4.40
C ASP A 28 -23.22 -46.95 5.40
N ALA A 29 -22.70 -45.77 5.06
CA ALA A 29 -22.79 -44.58 5.92
C ALA A 29 -24.23 -44.09 6.18
N LEU A 30 -25.20 -44.55 5.39
CA LEU A 30 -26.62 -44.25 5.55
C LEU A 30 -27.44 -45.46 6.00
N ASP A 31 -26.80 -46.57 6.36
CA ASP A 31 -27.43 -47.86 6.67
C ASP A 31 -28.42 -48.32 5.58
N LYS A 32 -28.14 -48.00 4.31
CA LYS A 32 -28.99 -48.40 3.19
C LYS A 32 -28.68 -49.81 2.74
N GLN A 33 -29.72 -50.64 2.62
CA GLN A 33 -29.56 -51.93 1.95
C GLN A 33 -29.30 -51.76 0.46
N TYR A 34 -28.30 -52.46 -0.05
CA TYR A 34 -27.98 -52.54 -1.46
C TYR A 34 -27.66 -53.98 -1.85
N ASN A 35 -27.87 -54.29 -3.13
CA ASN A 35 -27.39 -55.52 -3.72
C ASN A 35 -26.01 -55.26 -4.36
N PRO A 36 -25.00 -56.14 -4.18
CA PRO A 36 -23.69 -55.98 -4.81
C PRO A 36 -23.76 -55.71 -6.32
N SER A 37 -24.68 -56.35 -7.04
CA SER A 37 -24.86 -56.15 -8.48
C SER A 37 -25.32 -54.73 -8.85
N ILE A 38 -25.99 -54.01 -7.94
CA ILE A 38 -26.37 -52.61 -8.14
C ILE A 38 -25.13 -51.72 -8.02
N ILE A 39 -24.25 -51.98 -7.06
CA ILE A 39 -23.01 -51.22 -6.88
C ILE A 39 -22.11 -51.37 -8.11
N ASP A 40 -21.95 -52.60 -8.61
CA ASP A 40 -21.15 -52.87 -9.81
C ASP A 40 -21.75 -52.17 -11.04
N MET A 41 -23.07 -52.17 -11.19
CA MET A 41 -23.75 -51.45 -12.27
C MET A 41 -23.54 -49.93 -12.16
N LEU A 42 -23.64 -49.35 -10.97
CA LEU A 42 -23.37 -47.94 -10.74
C LEU A 42 -21.91 -47.59 -11.05
N ALA A 43 -20.95 -48.40 -10.61
CA ALA A 43 -19.54 -48.21 -10.91
C ALA A 43 -19.25 -48.26 -12.42
N LEU A 44 -19.84 -49.21 -13.15
CA LEU A 44 -19.77 -49.26 -14.61
C LEU A 44 -20.36 -48.01 -15.27
N ARG A 45 -21.51 -47.53 -14.77
CA ARG A 45 -22.13 -46.31 -15.28
C ARG A 45 -21.26 -45.07 -15.04
N VAL A 46 -20.56 -45.00 -13.90
CA VAL A 46 -19.55 -43.96 -13.64
C VAL A 46 -18.42 -44.03 -14.66
N THR A 47 -17.94 -45.23 -15.02
CA THR A 47 -16.90 -45.35 -16.05
C THR A 47 -17.33 -44.83 -17.41
N ALA A 48 -18.58 -45.06 -17.81
CA ALA A 48 -19.13 -44.50 -19.03
C ALA A 48 -19.29 -42.97 -18.96
N ASP A 49 -19.64 -42.42 -17.79
CA ASP A 49 -19.86 -40.97 -17.61
C ASP A 49 -18.56 -40.15 -17.70
N PHE A 50 -17.45 -40.64 -17.13
CA PHE A 50 -16.16 -39.93 -17.24
C PHE A 50 -15.36 -40.25 -18.49
N GLU A 51 -15.72 -41.26 -19.29
CA GLU A 51 -14.98 -41.66 -20.49
C GLU A 51 -14.70 -40.49 -21.46
N PRO A 52 -15.66 -39.58 -21.74
CA PRO A 52 -15.41 -38.42 -22.59
C PRO A 52 -14.42 -37.40 -22.02
N LYS A 53 -14.12 -37.47 -20.71
CA LYS A 53 -13.21 -36.56 -20.00
C LYS A 53 -11.74 -37.01 -20.07
N ILE A 54 -11.48 -38.22 -20.59
CA ILE A 54 -10.12 -38.75 -20.74
C ILE A 54 -9.36 -37.95 -21.81
N LYS A 55 -8.20 -37.41 -21.45
CA LYS A 55 -7.27 -36.72 -22.37
C LYS A 55 -5.91 -37.40 -22.33
N ASP A 56 -5.35 -37.73 -23.50
CA ASP A 56 -4.06 -38.41 -23.64
C ASP A 56 -3.94 -39.72 -22.82
N GLY A 57 -5.07 -40.44 -22.66
CA GLY A 57 -5.14 -41.67 -21.88
C GLY A 57 -5.06 -41.46 -20.35
N VAL A 58 -5.25 -40.23 -19.87
CA VAL A 58 -5.26 -39.85 -18.45
C VAL A 58 -6.58 -39.15 -18.09
N VAL A 59 -7.11 -39.44 -16.91
CA VAL A 59 -8.27 -38.74 -16.33
C VAL A 59 -7.91 -38.23 -14.94
N ALA A 60 -8.36 -37.02 -14.58
CA ALA A 60 -8.14 -36.49 -13.25
C ALA A 60 -9.04 -37.20 -12.23
N VAL A 61 -8.55 -37.40 -11.02
CA VAL A 61 -9.36 -38.03 -9.96
C VAL A 61 -10.62 -37.22 -9.63
N GLU A 62 -10.60 -35.89 -9.81
CA GLU A 62 -11.79 -35.04 -9.62
C GLU A 62 -12.90 -35.38 -10.61
N ASP A 63 -12.55 -35.56 -11.89
CA ASP A 63 -13.51 -35.88 -12.95
C ASP A 63 -14.25 -37.19 -12.67
N ILE A 64 -13.54 -38.19 -12.11
CA ILE A 64 -14.12 -39.46 -11.67
C ILE A 64 -15.07 -39.24 -10.49
N GLN A 65 -14.67 -38.44 -9.50
CA GLN A 65 -15.49 -38.17 -8.31
C GLN A 65 -16.77 -37.41 -8.67
N ASP A 66 -16.68 -36.40 -9.54
CA ASP A 66 -17.83 -35.65 -10.04
C ASP A 66 -18.79 -36.56 -10.82
N SER A 67 -18.25 -37.52 -11.57
CA SER A 67 -19.04 -38.55 -12.24
C SER A 67 -19.74 -39.51 -11.27
N VAL A 68 -19.12 -39.85 -10.13
CA VAL A 68 -19.80 -40.62 -9.05
C VAL A 68 -21.00 -39.85 -8.51
N GLU A 69 -20.85 -38.55 -8.24
CA GLU A 69 -21.92 -37.69 -7.73
C GLU A 69 -23.09 -37.56 -8.71
N SER A 70 -22.77 -37.32 -9.99
CA SER A 70 -23.73 -37.24 -11.09
C SER A 70 -24.52 -38.55 -11.23
N VAL A 71 -23.82 -39.69 -11.32
CA VAL A 71 -24.46 -41.00 -11.53
C VAL A 71 -25.33 -41.41 -10.34
N LEU A 72 -24.87 -41.20 -9.10
CA LEU A 72 -25.69 -41.49 -7.91
C LEU A 72 -26.96 -40.64 -7.88
N SER A 73 -26.86 -39.36 -8.25
CA SER A 73 -28.01 -38.45 -8.32
C SER A 73 -29.01 -38.88 -9.40
N GLN A 74 -28.53 -39.18 -10.60
CA GLN A 74 -29.36 -39.63 -11.74
C GLN A 74 -30.00 -41.00 -11.52
N ALA A 75 -29.36 -41.88 -10.74
CA ALA A 75 -29.87 -43.20 -10.42
C ALA A 75 -30.89 -43.21 -9.27
N GLY A 76 -31.29 -42.04 -8.75
CA GLY A 76 -32.28 -41.92 -7.67
C GLY A 76 -31.70 -42.07 -6.26
N TYR A 77 -30.38 -42.08 -6.11
CA TYR A 77 -29.67 -42.17 -4.83
C TYR A 77 -29.14 -40.80 -4.37
N GLY A 78 -29.97 -39.75 -4.44
CA GLY A 78 -29.56 -38.37 -4.15
C GLY A 78 -29.08 -38.15 -2.70
N ASP A 79 -29.58 -38.93 -1.74
CA ASP A 79 -29.10 -38.92 -0.36
C ASP A 79 -27.72 -39.58 -0.20
N VAL A 80 -27.47 -40.70 -0.89
CA VAL A 80 -26.14 -41.34 -0.98
C VAL A 80 -25.14 -40.42 -1.66
N ALA A 81 -25.55 -39.73 -2.74
CA ALA A 81 -24.72 -38.72 -3.40
C ALA A 81 -24.34 -37.59 -2.42
N LYS A 82 -25.29 -37.12 -1.61
CA LYS A 82 -25.04 -36.10 -0.58
C LYS A 82 -24.07 -36.60 0.50
N ALA A 83 -24.22 -37.84 0.98
CA ALA A 83 -23.29 -38.45 1.93
C ALA A 83 -21.87 -38.57 1.35
N TYR A 84 -21.75 -38.98 0.08
CA TYR A 84 -20.49 -39.02 -0.65
C TYR A 84 -19.83 -37.64 -0.75
N ILE A 85 -20.59 -36.61 -1.13
CA ILE A 85 -20.12 -35.21 -1.22
C ILE A 85 -19.60 -34.72 0.13
N LEU A 86 -20.38 -34.94 1.20
CA LEU A 86 -20.00 -34.52 2.55
C LEU A 86 -18.72 -35.21 3.02
N TYR A 87 -18.58 -36.51 2.76
CA TYR A 87 -17.37 -37.26 3.10
C TYR A 87 -16.16 -36.82 2.29
N ARG A 88 -16.31 -36.54 0.98
CA ARG A 88 -15.27 -35.95 0.12
C ARG A 88 -14.80 -34.63 0.71
N ARG A 89 -15.73 -33.74 1.06
CA ARG A 89 -15.44 -32.43 1.67
C ARG A 89 -14.75 -32.56 3.04
N GLN A 90 -15.15 -33.53 3.86
CA GLN A 90 -14.51 -33.80 5.16
C GLN A 90 -13.09 -34.37 5.00
N ARG A 91 -12.88 -35.31 4.07
CA ARG A 91 -11.55 -35.86 3.73
C ARG A 91 -10.63 -34.82 3.12
N GLU A 92 -11.17 -33.91 2.31
CA GLU A 92 -10.47 -32.76 1.76
C GLU A 92 -10.05 -31.81 2.89
N LYS A 93 -10.97 -31.47 3.78
CA LYS A 93 -10.67 -30.66 4.98
C LYS A 93 -9.60 -31.32 5.85
N LEU A 94 -9.67 -32.63 6.12
CA LEU A 94 -8.67 -33.37 6.90
C LEU A 94 -7.30 -33.44 6.20
N ARG A 95 -7.25 -33.50 4.87
CA ARG A 95 -5.98 -33.46 4.11
C ARG A 95 -5.39 -32.06 4.08
N ASN A 96 -6.21 -31.03 3.90
CA ASN A 96 -5.79 -29.65 4.05
C ASN A 96 -5.25 -29.41 5.47
N MET A 97 -5.94 -29.90 6.51
CA MET A 97 -5.44 -29.88 7.89
C MET A 97 -4.07 -30.58 8.03
N LYS A 98 -3.81 -31.69 7.33
CA LYS A 98 -2.49 -32.36 7.33
C LYS A 98 -1.37 -31.51 6.71
N ASN A 99 -1.69 -30.66 5.73
CA ASN A 99 -0.78 -29.63 5.21
C ASN A 99 -0.72 -28.37 6.11
N THR A 100 -1.64 -28.26 7.08
CA THR A 100 -1.74 -27.14 8.03
C THR A 100 -1.11 -27.47 9.39
N VAL A 101 -0.61 -28.71 9.59
CA VAL A 101 0.19 -29.03 10.77
C VAL A 101 1.54 -28.35 10.61
N LEU A 102 1.64 -27.12 11.09
CA LEU A 102 2.89 -26.47 11.43
C LEU A 102 3.68 -27.44 12.32
N ASP A 103 4.82 -27.93 11.82
CA ASP A 103 5.75 -28.64 12.68
C ASP A 103 6.41 -27.60 13.60
N TYR A 104 5.87 -27.48 14.81
CA TYR A 104 6.34 -26.53 15.82
C TYR A 104 7.79 -26.78 16.20
N LYS A 105 8.28 -28.02 16.08
CA LYS A 105 9.68 -28.34 16.33
C LYS A 105 10.55 -27.71 15.25
N ASP A 106 10.22 -27.93 13.98
CA ASP A 106 10.96 -27.36 12.86
C ASP A 106 10.96 -25.83 12.89
N LEU A 107 9.84 -25.20 13.25
CA LEU A 107 9.76 -23.73 13.34
C LEU A 107 10.70 -23.16 14.41
N VAL A 108 10.77 -23.81 15.57
CA VAL A 108 11.66 -23.41 16.66
C VAL A 108 13.11 -23.70 16.29
N ASP A 109 13.41 -24.88 15.76
CA ASP A 109 14.76 -25.29 15.38
C ASP A 109 15.32 -24.40 14.25
N GLN A 110 14.48 -23.99 13.29
CA GLN A 110 14.87 -23.06 12.21
C GLN A 110 15.23 -21.68 12.73
N TYR A 111 14.46 -21.15 13.70
CA TYR A 111 14.78 -19.86 14.33
C TYR A 111 16.06 -19.95 15.16
N LEU A 112 16.20 -20.96 16.01
CA LEU A 112 17.39 -21.18 16.86
C LEU A 112 18.65 -21.42 16.02
N GLY A 113 18.52 -22.09 14.87
CA GLY A 113 19.61 -22.30 13.92
C GLY A 113 19.90 -21.11 13.00
N ALA A 114 19.10 -20.05 13.03
CA ALA A 114 19.15 -18.91 12.09
C ALA A 114 19.18 -19.31 10.60
N ASN A 115 18.57 -20.45 10.26
CA ASN A 115 18.67 -21.06 8.93
C ASN A 115 17.55 -20.62 7.96
N ASP A 116 16.53 -19.91 8.45
CA ASP A 116 15.45 -19.37 7.62
C ASP A 116 15.68 -17.87 7.34
N TRP A 117 15.66 -17.48 6.06
CA TRP A 117 15.72 -16.08 5.63
C TRP A 117 14.59 -15.24 6.26
N ARG A 118 13.48 -15.85 6.67
CA ARG A 118 12.38 -15.19 7.38
C ARG A 118 12.80 -14.57 8.72
N VAL A 119 13.90 -15.03 9.32
CA VAL A 119 14.50 -14.37 10.49
C VAL A 119 14.90 -12.92 10.18
N LYS A 120 15.19 -12.60 8.91
CA LYS A 120 15.44 -11.25 8.38
C LYS A 120 14.33 -10.73 7.47
N GLU A 121 13.10 -11.25 7.59
CA GLU A 121 11.94 -10.75 6.83
C GLU A 121 11.67 -9.27 7.14
N ASN A 122 11.92 -8.87 8.39
CA ASN A 122 11.84 -7.50 8.85
C ASN A 122 13.17 -7.10 9.49
N SER A 123 13.87 -6.13 8.88
CA SER A 123 15.20 -5.67 9.31
C SER A 123 15.25 -5.00 10.69
N THR A 124 14.08 -4.82 11.33
CA THR A 124 13.94 -4.30 12.70
C THR A 124 13.93 -5.38 13.79
N VAL A 125 13.74 -6.66 13.46
CA VAL A 125 13.76 -7.77 14.45
C VAL A 125 15.19 -8.22 14.72
N ALA A 126 15.56 -8.33 15.99
CA ALA A 126 16.81 -8.97 16.41
C ALA A 126 16.59 -10.39 16.96
N TYR A 127 17.60 -11.26 16.79
CA TYR A 127 17.60 -12.59 17.39
C TYR A 127 17.51 -12.49 18.91
N SER A 128 16.41 -12.98 19.48
CA SER A 128 16.11 -12.88 20.91
C SER A 128 14.91 -13.76 21.26
N VAL A 129 14.63 -13.93 22.56
CA VAL A 129 13.44 -14.66 23.03
C VAL A 129 12.15 -13.98 22.55
N GLY A 130 12.07 -12.64 22.61
CA GLY A 130 10.91 -11.93 22.07
C GLY A 130 10.75 -12.09 20.56
N GLY A 131 11.86 -12.28 19.84
CA GLY A 131 11.87 -12.48 18.40
C GLY A 131 11.38 -13.89 18.04
N LEU A 132 11.73 -14.88 18.87
CA LEU A 132 11.18 -16.23 18.79
C LEU A 132 9.67 -16.24 19.02
N ILE A 133 9.16 -15.53 20.02
CA ILE A 133 7.71 -15.40 20.28
C ILE A 133 7.02 -14.77 19.07
N LEU A 134 7.60 -13.71 18.50
CA LEU A 134 7.09 -13.04 17.29
C LEU A 134 7.05 -13.98 16.08
N SER A 135 8.13 -14.70 15.82
CA SER A 135 8.21 -15.68 14.74
C SER A 135 7.14 -16.76 14.87
N ASN A 136 7.01 -17.36 16.06
CA ASN A 136 6.09 -18.45 16.30
C ASN A 136 4.62 -18.01 16.22
N SER A 137 4.27 -16.93 16.92
CA SER A 137 2.91 -16.37 16.88
C SER A 137 2.55 -15.91 15.47
N GLY A 138 3.50 -15.32 14.75
CA GLY A 138 3.31 -14.84 13.39
C GLY A 138 3.00 -15.98 12.41
N ALA A 139 3.75 -17.08 12.46
CA ALA A 139 3.52 -18.24 11.60
C ALA A 139 2.14 -18.90 11.85
N ILE A 140 1.72 -19.00 13.12
CA ILE A 140 0.41 -19.55 13.48
C ILE A 140 -0.71 -18.65 12.94
N THR A 141 -0.60 -17.34 13.19
CA THR A 141 -1.61 -16.36 12.78
C THR A 141 -1.73 -16.29 11.25
N ALA A 142 -0.59 -16.36 10.55
CA ALA A 142 -0.58 -16.35 9.09
C ALA A 142 -1.27 -17.58 8.49
N ASN A 143 -1.07 -18.75 9.08
CA ASN A 143 -1.78 -19.96 8.66
C ASN A 143 -3.29 -19.86 8.94
N TYR A 144 -3.68 -19.34 10.11
CA TYR A 144 -5.09 -19.13 10.42
C TYR A 144 -5.77 -18.21 9.40
N TRP A 145 -5.13 -17.09 9.01
CA TRP A 145 -5.63 -16.26 7.92
C TRP A 145 -5.83 -17.05 6.62
N LEU A 146 -4.81 -17.79 6.19
CA LEU A 146 -4.79 -18.48 4.89
C LEU A 146 -5.60 -19.78 4.84
N SER A 147 -6.00 -20.36 5.98
CA SER A 147 -6.74 -21.63 6.03
C SER A 147 -8.17 -21.49 6.55
N GLU A 148 -8.39 -20.60 7.53
CA GLU A 148 -9.70 -20.47 8.19
C GLU A 148 -10.45 -19.20 7.79
N VAL A 149 -9.75 -18.13 7.40
CA VAL A 149 -10.37 -16.84 7.09
C VAL A 149 -10.54 -16.63 5.59
N TYR A 150 -9.49 -16.85 4.81
CA TYR A 150 -9.52 -16.73 3.36
C TYR A 150 -9.93 -18.04 2.70
N ASP A 151 -10.66 -17.94 1.59
CA ASP A 151 -10.87 -19.08 0.71
C ASP A 151 -9.60 -19.53 -0.01
N ASP A 152 -9.69 -20.71 -0.62
CA ASP A 152 -8.60 -21.36 -1.31
C ASP A 152 -8.02 -20.51 -2.46
N GLU A 153 -8.84 -19.71 -3.17
CA GLU A 153 -8.33 -18.89 -4.27
C GLU A 153 -7.39 -17.80 -3.75
N ILE A 154 -7.80 -17.04 -2.73
CA ILE A 154 -6.96 -16.01 -2.09
C ILE A 154 -5.73 -16.66 -1.45
N GLY A 155 -5.94 -17.73 -0.68
CA GLY A 155 -4.87 -18.42 0.03
C GLY A 155 -3.81 -18.96 -0.93
N ASN A 156 -4.23 -19.54 -2.06
CA ASN A 156 -3.33 -20.07 -3.07
C ASN A 156 -2.63 -18.97 -3.86
N ALA A 157 -3.30 -17.86 -4.20
CA ALA A 157 -2.65 -16.72 -4.87
C ALA A 157 -1.48 -16.18 -4.02
N HIS A 158 -1.64 -16.10 -2.69
CA HIS A 158 -0.53 -15.77 -1.78
C HIS A 158 0.56 -16.84 -1.76
N ARG A 159 0.20 -18.11 -1.53
CA ARG A 159 1.16 -19.23 -1.39
C ARG A 159 1.98 -19.45 -2.66
N ASN A 160 1.34 -19.31 -3.82
CA ASN A 160 1.97 -19.46 -5.12
C ASN A 160 2.85 -18.26 -5.48
N ALA A 161 2.73 -17.13 -4.77
CA ALA A 161 3.40 -15.86 -5.06
C ALA A 161 2.87 -15.12 -6.30
N ASP A 162 1.58 -15.28 -6.61
CA ASP A 162 0.88 -14.45 -7.61
C ASP A 162 0.59 -13.06 -7.02
N ILE A 163 0.26 -13.03 -5.73
CA ILE A 163 0.15 -11.83 -4.91
C ILE A 163 0.91 -12.02 -3.60
N HIS A 164 1.10 -10.93 -2.87
CA HIS A 164 1.60 -10.94 -1.50
C HIS A 164 0.64 -10.17 -0.61
N ILE A 165 0.10 -10.86 0.39
CA ILE A 165 -0.78 -10.27 1.41
C ILE A 165 0.13 -9.92 2.59
N HIS A 166 0.21 -8.65 2.91
CA HIS A 166 1.12 -8.15 3.95
C HIS A 166 0.57 -8.41 5.36
N ASP A 167 1.50 -8.52 6.31
CA ASP A 167 1.23 -8.57 7.75
C ASP A 167 0.26 -9.66 8.21
N LEU A 168 0.31 -10.83 7.57
CA LEU A 168 -0.43 -12.02 8.01
C LEU A 168 -0.01 -12.50 9.40
N SER A 169 1.11 -12.02 9.94
CA SER A 169 1.59 -12.35 11.29
C SER A 169 0.73 -11.77 12.42
N MET A 170 -0.21 -10.86 12.11
CA MET A 170 -1.15 -10.32 13.09
C MET A 170 -2.60 -10.41 12.61
N LEU A 171 -3.51 -10.66 13.55
CA LEU A 171 -4.95 -10.60 13.34
C LEU A 171 -5.42 -9.15 13.61
N ALA A 172 -4.92 -8.19 12.83
CA ALA A 172 -5.12 -6.75 13.03
C ALA A 172 -5.11 -5.98 11.70
N GLY A 173 -5.47 -4.68 11.78
CA GLY A 173 -5.27 -3.74 10.67
C GLY A 173 -3.79 -3.46 10.40
N TYR A 174 -3.48 -2.84 9.25
CA TYR A 174 -2.11 -2.55 8.86
C TYR A 174 -1.56 -1.34 9.61
N CYS A 175 -2.02 -0.14 9.32
CA CYS A 175 -1.46 1.08 9.90
C CYS A 175 -2.55 2.11 10.24
N ALA A 176 -2.21 3.02 11.15
CA ALA A 176 -3.13 4.05 11.63
C ALA A 176 -2.42 5.36 11.97
N GLY A 177 -3.05 6.45 11.59
CA GLY A 177 -2.83 7.79 12.10
C GLY A 177 -3.77 8.10 13.25
N TRP A 178 -3.29 8.88 14.21
CA TRP A 178 -3.98 9.18 15.45
C TRP A 178 -4.14 10.68 15.67
N SER A 179 -5.28 11.08 16.21
CA SER A 179 -5.53 12.46 16.60
C SER A 179 -4.76 12.78 17.89
N LEU A 180 -3.67 13.55 17.75
CA LEU A 180 -2.95 14.07 18.91
C LEU A 180 -3.85 15.04 19.71
N LYS A 181 -4.72 15.80 19.03
CA LYS A 181 -5.73 16.63 19.68
C LYS A 181 -6.65 15.81 20.60
N GLN A 182 -7.14 14.66 20.14
CA GLN A 182 -7.98 13.78 20.97
C GLN A 182 -7.23 13.33 22.22
N LEU A 183 -5.97 12.92 22.09
CA LEU A 183 -5.13 12.54 23.24
C LEU A 183 -4.93 13.71 24.21
N ILE A 184 -4.74 14.94 23.70
CA ILE A 184 -4.61 16.16 24.51
C ILE A 184 -5.91 16.51 25.24
N VAL A 185 -7.07 16.30 24.60
CA VAL A 185 -8.39 16.62 25.17
C VAL A 185 -8.83 15.61 26.20
N GLU A 186 -8.62 14.32 25.93
CA GLU A 186 -9.24 13.22 26.68
C GLU A 186 -8.25 12.52 27.63
N GLY A 187 -6.94 12.68 27.40
CA GLY A 187 -5.90 11.95 28.12
C GLY A 187 -5.76 10.49 27.66
N LEU A 188 -4.81 9.78 28.27
CA LEU A 188 -4.56 8.37 27.99
C LEU A 188 -5.38 7.47 28.94
N GLY A 189 -6.56 7.00 28.51
CA GLY A 189 -7.34 6.04 29.29
C GLY A 189 -8.67 5.66 28.66
N GLY A 190 -9.67 5.41 29.50
CA GLY A 190 -11.05 5.13 29.08
C GLY A 190 -11.34 3.68 28.66
N VAL A 191 -10.40 2.76 28.90
CA VAL A 191 -10.60 1.32 28.69
C VAL A 191 -11.01 0.64 30.01
N PRO A 192 -12.13 -0.11 30.05
CA PRO A 192 -12.58 -0.79 31.26
C PRO A 192 -11.52 -1.70 31.88
N GLY A 193 -11.35 -1.61 33.21
CA GLY A 193 -10.38 -2.42 33.95
C GLY A 193 -8.91 -2.04 33.74
N LYS A 194 -8.63 -0.90 33.08
CA LYS A 194 -7.28 -0.35 32.89
C LYS A 194 -7.17 1.02 33.59
N ILE A 195 -5.96 1.35 34.02
CA ILE A 195 -5.65 2.66 34.60
C ILE A 195 -5.85 3.74 33.53
N SER A 196 -6.43 4.87 33.93
CA SER A 196 -6.63 6.03 33.06
C SER A 196 -5.86 7.22 33.60
N SER A 197 -5.17 7.93 32.70
CA SER A 197 -4.49 9.19 32.95
C SER A 197 -5.38 10.35 32.54
N SER A 198 -5.42 11.41 33.34
CA SER A 198 -6.09 12.66 32.95
C SER A 198 -5.37 13.32 31.76
N PRO A 199 -6.06 14.23 31.04
CA PRO A 199 -5.41 15.09 30.04
C PRO A 199 -4.12 15.73 30.58
N ALA A 200 -3.06 15.72 29.78
CA ALA A 200 -1.79 16.29 30.17
C ALA A 200 -1.89 17.82 30.30
N SER A 201 -1.39 18.37 31.40
CA SER A 201 -1.30 19.84 31.61
C SER A 201 0.08 20.42 31.33
N HIS A 202 1.11 19.57 31.21
CA HIS A 202 2.51 19.97 31.01
C HIS A 202 3.13 19.17 29.86
N LEU A 203 4.09 19.78 29.15
CA LEU A 203 4.75 19.17 27.99
C LEU A 203 5.37 17.81 28.31
N SER A 204 6.04 17.69 29.45
CA SER A 204 6.68 16.44 29.89
C SER A 204 5.68 15.29 30.04
N THR A 205 4.48 15.59 30.57
CA THR A 205 3.40 14.60 30.75
C THR A 205 2.80 14.23 29.41
N LEU A 206 2.62 15.19 28.49
CA LEU A 206 2.14 14.91 27.14
C LEU A 206 3.11 14.00 26.39
N CYS A 207 4.41 14.32 26.39
CA CYS A 207 5.45 13.48 25.78
C CYS A 207 5.40 12.04 26.32
N ASN A 208 5.25 11.87 27.64
CA ASN A 208 5.11 10.54 28.25
C ASN A 208 3.84 9.82 27.79
N GLN A 209 2.69 10.51 27.75
CA GLN A 209 1.44 9.93 27.27
C GLN A 209 1.53 9.53 25.79
N MET A 210 2.19 10.31 24.94
CA MET A 210 2.41 9.99 23.53
C MET A 210 3.26 8.73 23.35
N VAL A 211 4.37 8.58 24.10
CA VAL A 211 5.21 7.37 24.06
C VAL A 211 4.39 6.14 24.44
N ASN A 212 3.64 6.22 25.55
CA ASN A 212 2.81 5.11 26.03
C ASN A 212 1.69 4.79 25.03
N PHE A 213 1.04 5.81 24.47
CA PHE A 213 -0.01 5.65 23.47
C PHE A 213 0.51 4.90 22.23
N LEU A 214 1.61 5.35 21.64
CA LEU A 214 2.19 4.70 20.45
C LEU A 214 2.65 3.27 20.76
N GLY A 215 3.19 3.02 21.95
CA GLY A 215 3.55 1.69 22.42
C GLY A 215 2.35 0.75 22.57
N ILE A 216 1.21 1.26 23.09
CA ILE A 216 -0.03 0.48 23.18
C ILE A 216 -0.55 0.17 21.78
N MET A 217 -0.63 1.17 20.90
CA MET A 217 -1.21 1.00 19.56
C MET A 217 -0.42 0.04 18.67
N GLN A 218 0.91 0.00 18.81
CA GLN A 218 1.74 -0.99 18.11
C GLN A 218 1.38 -2.46 18.45
N ASN A 219 0.70 -2.72 19.58
CA ASN A 219 0.24 -4.06 19.93
C ASN A 219 -1.14 -4.41 19.35
N GLU A 220 -1.91 -3.41 18.89
CA GLU A 220 -3.22 -3.60 18.25
C GLU A 220 -3.18 -3.42 16.73
N TRP A 221 -2.02 -3.09 16.16
CA TRP A 221 -1.79 -2.83 14.74
C TRP A 221 -0.48 -3.44 14.25
N ALA A 222 -0.39 -3.78 12.97
CA ALA A 222 0.80 -4.45 12.43
C ALA A 222 1.95 -3.51 12.07
N GLY A 223 1.63 -2.35 11.49
CA GLY A 223 2.53 -1.39 10.88
C GLY A 223 2.59 -0.06 11.63
N ALA A 224 2.82 1.03 10.89
CA ALA A 224 3.20 2.30 11.50
C ALA A 224 2.06 3.03 12.22
N GLN A 225 2.45 3.75 13.27
CA GLN A 225 1.58 4.59 14.11
C GLN A 225 2.02 6.04 13.96
N ALA A 226 1.11 6.93 13.56
CA ALA A 226 1.49 8.30 13.21
C ALA A 226 0.74 9.38 14.00
N PHE A 227 1.42 10.49 14.28
CA PHE A 227 0.80 11.74 14.68
C PHE A 227 1.03 12.82 13.62
N SER A 228 0.03 13.67 13.38
CA SER A 228 0.16 14.87 12.55
C SER A 228 0.21 16.13 13.40
N SER A 229 0.73 17.23 12.83
CA SER A 229 0.82 18.54 13.45
C SER A 229 1.51 18.51 14.82
N PHE A 230 2.60 17.74 14.91
CA PHE A 230 3.29 17.45 16.16
C PHE A 230 3.81 18.73 16.83
N ASP A 231 4.49 19.58 16.08
CA ASP A 231 5.01 20.86 16.55
C ASP A 231 3.90 21.85 16.91
N THR A 232 2.89 21.99 16.05
CA THR A 232 1.73 22.87 16.30
C THR A 232 0.99 22.51 17.59
N TYR A 233 0.74 21.21 17.84
CA TYR A 233 0.00 20.77 19.02
C TYR A 233 0.81 20.81 20.32
N LEU A 234 2.14 20.73 20.26
CA LEU A 234 3.01 20.83 21.44
C LEU A 234 3.29 22.28 21.84
N ALA A 235 3.29 23.23 20.89
CA ALA A 235 3.64 24.63 21.12
C ALA A 235 2.86 25.31 22.27
N PRO A 236 1.54 25.08 22.44
CA PRO A 236 0.79 25.68 23.54
C PRO A 236 1.29 25.29 24.94
N PHE A 237 1.81 24.07 25.11
CA PHE A 237 2.34 23.61 26.39
C PHE A 237 3.60 24.36 26.79
N VAL A 238 4.45 24.68 25.81
CA VAL A 238 5.63 25.53 26.02
C VAL A 238 5.20 26.93 26.42
N LYS A 239 4.16 27.46 25.76
CA LYS A 239 3.66 28.82 25.99
C LYS A 239 3.04 29.01 27.37
N VAL A 240 2.18 28.09 27.79
CA VAL A 240 1.48 28.14 29.09
C VAL A 240 2.45 28.07 30.26
N ASP A 241 3.44 27.18 30.17
CA ASP A 241 4.41 26.97 31.25
C ASP A 241 5.61 27.94 31.17
N HIS A 242 5.68 28.79 30.14
CA HIS A 242 6.82 29.66 29.84
C HIS A 242 8.16 28.91 29.85
N LEU A 243 8.19 27.73 29.23
CA LEU A 243 9.33 26.81 29.35
C LEU A 243 10.60 27.41 28.71
N PRO A 244 11.73 27.42 29.43
CA PRO A 244 13.01 27.75 28.81
C PRO A 244 13.42 26.63 27.84
N TYR A 245 14.23 26.99 26.83
CA TYR A 245 14.68 26.05 25.79
C TYR A 245 15.24 24.73 26.32
N ARG A 246 16.01 24.77 27.42
CA ARG A 246 16.58 23.59 28.05
C ARG A 246 15.51 22.57 28.46
N GLU A 247 14.38 23.03 29.00
CA GLU A 247 13.30 22.16 29.45
C GLU A 247 12.50 21.60 28.27
N VAL A 248 12.28 22.41 27.22
CA VAL A 248 11.68 21.95 25.96
C VAL A 248 12.54 20.84 25.35
N LYS A 249 13.85 21.08 25.20
CA LYS A 249 14.79 20.07 24.69
C LYS A 249 14.78 18.79 25.53
N GLN A 250 14.72 18.89 26.86
CA GLN A 250 14.65 17.72 27.73
C GLN A 250 13.36 16.89 27.52
N CYS A 251 12.22 17.56 27.32
CA CYS A 251 10.94 16.89 27.05
C CYS A 251 10.98 16.16 25.69
N ILE A 252 11.45 16.83 24.65
CA ILE A 252 11.56 16.25 23.30
C ILE A 252 12.58 15.10 23.28
N GLN A 253 13.69 15.21 24.01
CA GLN A 253 14.66 14.13 24.17
C GLN A 253 14.02 12.89 24.80
N SER A 254 13.24 13.10 25.86
CA SER A 254 12.53 12.01 26.55
C SER A 254 11.53 11.31 25.62
N PHE A 255 10.83 12.06 24.77
CA PHE A 255 9.96 11.50 23.73
C PHE A 255 10.72 10.67 22.70
N ILE A 256 11.78 11.22 22.09
CA ILE A 256 12.58 10.53 21.07
C ILE A 256 13.18 9.24 21.65
N TYR A 257 13.73 9.28 22.86
CA TYR A 257 14.32 8.09 23.49
C TYR A 257 13.24 7.04 23.79
N GLY A 258 12.06 7.49 24.26
CA GLY A 258 10.92 6.62 24.52
C GLY A 258 10.47 5.84 23.28
N VAL A 259 10.33 6.49 22.13
CA VAL A 259 9.84 5.83 20.90
C VAL A 259 10.91 5.01 20.16
N ASN A 260 12.19 5.12 20.52
CA ASN A 260 13.25 4.24 20.01
C ASN A 260 13.54 3.05 20.94
N THR A 261 12.90 2.98 22.11
CA THR A 261 13.09 1.86 23.04
C THR A 261 12.26 0.66 22.57
N PRO A 262 12.83 -0.56 22.47
CA PRO A 262 12.08 -1.75 22.10
C PRO A 262 10.92 -2.04 23.06
N SER A 263 9.69 -2.08 22.54
CA SER A 263 8.47 -2.27 23.34
C SER A 263 7.71 -3.53 22.92
N ARG A 264 7.57 -3.79 21.61
CA ARG A 264 6.85 -4.96 21.07
C ARG A 264 7.59 -6.25 21.40
N TRP A 265 7.09 -6.92 22.43
CA TRP A 265 7.68 -8.13 23.04
C TRP A 265 9.18 -7.99 23.33
N GLY A 266 9.64 -6.75 23.57
CA GLY A 266 11.04 -6.42 23.86
C GLY A 266 12.00 -6.49 22.67
N THR A 267 11.52 -6.52 21.42
CA THR A 267 12.40 -6.71 20.25
C THR A 267 12.38 -5.60 19.22
N GLN A 268 11.26 -4.91 19.07
CA GLN A 268 11.11 -3.84 18.10
C GLN A 268 10.65 -2.56 18.80
N ALA A 269 11.28 -1.45 18.43
CA ALA A 269 10.73 -0.13 18.72
C ALA A 269 9.44 0.08 17.93
N PRO A 270 8.51 0.92 18.41
CA PRO A 270 7.33 1.29 17.65
C PRO A 270 7.72 1.96 16.33
N PHE A 271 7.16 1.45 15.23
CA PHE A 271 7.31 2.11 13.94
C PHE A 271 6.47 3.37 13.97
N THR A 272 7.08 4.50 14.31
CA THR A 272 6.38 5.77 14.49
C THR A 272 6.74 6.78 13.43
N ASN A 273 5.75 7.54 12.98
CA ASN A 273 5.91 8.68 12.09
C ASN A 273 5.36 9.93 12.77
N ILE A 274 5.98 11.07 12.51
CA ILE A 274 5.40 12.37 12.85
C ILE A 274 5.45 13.31 11.64
N THR A 275 4.41 14.11 11.49
CA THR A 275 4.41 15.24 10.56
C THR A 275 4.59 16.52 11.36
N LEU A 276 5.54 17.34 10.92
CA LEU A 276 5.80 18.67 11.47
C LEU A 276 5.38 19.70 10.44
N ASP A 277 4.57 20.66 10.88
CA ASP A 277 3.94 21.64 9.99
C ASP A 277 4.93 22.73 9.56
N TRP A 278 5.96 23.02 10.37
CA TRP A 278 6.95 24.10 10.20
C TRP A 278 6.39 25.52 10.31
N THR A 279 5.22 25.74 9.71
CA THR A 279 4.40 26.95 9.81
C THR A 279 3.02 26.55 10.33
N VAL A 280 2.40 27.38 11.18
CA VAL A 280 1.07 27.06 11.72
C VAL A 280 0.06 26.90 10.57
N PRO A 281 -0.61 25.74 10.43
CA PRO A 281 -1.56 25.50 9.36
C PRO A 281 -2.76 26.44 9.43
N ASN A 282 -3.26 26.90 8.27
CA ASN A 282 -4.38 27.85 8.18
C ASN A 282 -5.67 27.32 8.85
N ASP A 283 -5.91 26.01 8.79
CA ASP A 283 -7.07 25.35 9.41
C ASP A 283 -6.97 25.25 10.94
N LEU A 284 -5.77 25.37 11.51
CA LEU A 284 -5.52 25.38 12.95
C LEU A 284 -5.29 26.79 13.50
N ALA A 285 -4.79 27.71 12.67
CA ALA A 285 -4.33 29.05 13.06
C ALA A 285 -5.32 29.83 13.92
N GLU A 286 -6.61 29.81 13.56
CA GLU A 286 -7.66 30.56 14.26
C GLU A 286 -8.34 29.81 15.40
N LEU A 287 -8.00 28.53 15.61
CA LEU A 287 -8.56 27.72 16.70
C LEU A 287 -7.89 28.06 18.03
N ASN A 288 -8.65 28.00 19.11
CA ASN A 288 -8.11 28.12 20.46
C ASN A 288 -7.18 26.93 20.76
N CYS A 289 -6.05 27.22 21.40
CA CYS A 289 -5.13 26.20 21.88
C CYS A 289 -5.77 25.36 22.98
N ILE A 290 -5.30 24.12 23.17
CA ILE A 290 -5.81 23.21 24.21
C ILE A 290 -4.65 22.71 25.05
N VAL A 291 -4.77 22.85 26.38
CA VAL A 291 -3.81 22.35 27.37
C VAL A 291 -4.60 21.82 28.57
N GLY A 292 -4.23 20.66 29.12
CA GLY A 292 -4.95 20.06 30.25
C GLY A 292 -6.41 19.71 29.95
N GLY A 293 -6.73 19.41 28.68
CA GLY A 293 -8.10 19.19 28.22
C GLY A 293 -8.98 20.44 28.20
N LYS A 294 -8.41 21.64 28.30
CA LYS A 294 -9.14 22.91 28.35
C LYS A 294 -8.65 23.88 27.28
N GLU A 295 -9.59 24.58 26.67
CA GLU A 295 -9.27 25.69 25.78
C GLU A 295 -8.52 26.81 26.51
N GLN A 296 -7.55 27.39 25.82
CA GLN A 296 -6.75 28.51 26.28
C GLN A 296 -7.24 29.81 25.63
N PRO A 297 -7.01 30.97 26.26
CA PRO A 297 -7.48 32.26 25.74
C PRO A 297 -6.70 32.78 24.52
N PHE A 298 -5.80 31.97 23.95
CA PHE A 298 -4.98 32.29 22.79
C PHE A 298 -5.07 31.18 21.73
N LYS A 299 -4.68 31.51 20.51
CA LYS A 299 -4.83 30.66 19.32
C LYS A 299 -3.52 30.03 18.89
N TYR A 300 -3.58 29.00 18.03
CA TYR A 300 -2.37 28.33 17.55
C TYR A 300 -1.45 29.28 16.78
N LYS A 301 -1.99 30.24 16.02
CA LYS A 301 -1.19 31.26 15.34
C LYS A 301 -0.37 32.14 16.27
N ASP A 302 -0.71 32.19 17.56
CA ASP A 302 0.02 32.97 18.54
C ASP A 302 1.24 32.21 19.10
N CYS A 303 1.46 30.94 18.73
CA CYS A 303 2.49 30.06 19.30
C CYS A 303 3.70 29.82 18.38
N VAL A 304 4.00 30.76 17.48
CA VAL A 304 5.05 30.60 16.44
C VAL A 304 6.44 30.43 17.05
N GLU A 305 6.77 31.20 18.09
CA GLU A 305 8.08 31.13 18.76
C GLU A 305 8.27 29.78 19.47
N GLU A 306 7.24 29.29 20.14
CA GLU A 306 7.25 28.01 20.83
C GLU A 306 7.32 26.83 19.86
N MET A 307 6.62 26.92 18.73
CA MET A 307 6.69 25.93 17.66
C MET A 307 8.10 25.88 17.05
N ALA A 308 8.74 27.03 16.83
CA ALA A 308 10.13 27.11 16.39
C ALA A 308 11.10 26.49 17.42
N MET A 309 10.82 26.67 18.72
CA MET A 309 11.59 26.08 19.82
C MET A 309 11.51 24.55 19.83
N ILE A 310 10.32 23.97 19.60
CA ILE A 310 10.11 22.52 19.50
C ILE A 310 10.86 21.95 18.29
N ASN A 311 10.75 22.60 17.13
CA ASN A 311 11.48 22.21 15.92
C ASN A 311 12.99 22.20 16.15
N LYS A 312 13.53 23.28 16.74
CA LYS A 312 14.94 23.37 17.10
C LYS A 312 15.38 22.20 17.99
N ALA A 313 14.65 21.97 19.08
CA ALA A 313 14.93 20.89 20.03
C ALA A 313 14.92 19.52 19.34
N PHE A 314 13.88 19.23 18.56
CA PHE A 314 13.73 17.97 17.85
C PHE A 314 14.89 17.73 16.88
N ILE A 315 15.21 18.72 16.05
CA ILE A 315 16.26 18.60 15.03
C ILE A 315 17.64 18.44 15.69
N GLU A 316 17.96 19.21 16.72
CA GLU A 316 19.23 19.07 17.45
C GLU A 316 19.43 17.64 17.97
N ILE A 317 18.41 17.05 18.61
CA ILE A 317 18.50 15.68 19.15
C ILE A 317 18.67 14.65 18.02
N MET A 318 17.98 14.84 16.89
CA MET A 318 18.12 13.98 15.72
C MET A 318 19.52 14.10 15.07
N ILE A 319 20.16 15.27 15.13
CA ILE A 319 21.56 15.49 14.67
C ILE A 319 22.57 14.90 15.66
N GLU A 320 22.31 14.98 16.96
CA GLU A 320 23.17 14.40 18.01
C GLU A 320 23.25 12.87 17.86
N GLY A 321 22.10 12.23 17.62
CA GLY A 321 22.00 10.77 17.50
C GLY A 321 22.03 10.05 18.86
N ASP A 322 22.15 8.72 18.82
CA ASP A 322 22.29 7.88 20.01
C ASP A 322 23.66 8.10 20.69
N ALA A 323 23.87 7.46 21.84
CA ALA A 323 25.13 7.55 22.59
C ALA A 323 26.39 7.12 21.80
N ASN A 324 26.23 6.45 20.66
CA ASN A 324 27.31 6.01 19.78
C ASN A 324 27.34 6.81 18.46
N GLY A 325 26.53 7.88 18.33
CA GLY A 325 26.42 8.71 17.14
C GLY A 325 25.59 8.12 16.01
N ARG A 326 24.82 7.05 16.25
CA ARG A 326 23.85 6.51 15.28
C ARG A 326 22.67 7.48 15.15
N GLY A 327 22.17 7.69 13.93
CA GLY A 327 20.93 8.45 13.76
C GLY A 327 19.75 7.72 14.43
N PHE A 328 18.88 8.48 15.11
CA PHE A 328 17.62 7.91 15.60
C PHE A 328 16.75 7.45 14.43
N GLN A 329 16.14 6.28 14.59
CA GLN A 329 15.33 5.67 13.54
C GLN A 329 13.87 6.15 13.60
N TYR A 330 13.42 6.50 14.79
CA TYR A 330 12.06 6.93 15.08
C TYR A 330 12.04 8.23 15.91
N PRO A 331 10.93 8.98 15.90
CA PRO A 331 9.92 8.88 14.86
C PRO A 331 10.52 9.28 13.52
N ILE A 332 10.00 8.76 12.41
CA ILE A 332 10.37 9.23 11.08
C ILE A 332 9.68 10.59 10.86
N PRO A 333 10.44 11.69 10.77
CA PRO A 333 9.86 13.01 10.61
C PRO A 333 9.58 13.30 9.14
N THR A 334 8.45 13.98 8.89
CA THR A 334 8.09 14.52 7.59
C THR A 334 7.84 16.02 7.72
N TYR A 335 8.49 16.81 6.86
CA TYR A 335 8.28 18.25 6.75
C TYR A 335 7.63 18.61 5.42
N SER A 336 6.68 19.52 5.48
CA SER A 336 5.97 20.05 4.31
C SER A 336 6.76 21.18 3.68
N ILE A 337 7.00 21.10 2.36
CA ILE A 337 7.58 22.19 1.57
C ILE A 337 6.46 22.85 0.78
N THR A 338 6.05 24.03 1.24
CA THR A 338 4.99 24.85 0.65
C THR A 338 5.55 25.95 -0.26
N ARG A 339 4.68 26.63 -1.00
CA ARG A 339 5.06 27.74 -1.90
C ARG A 339 5.67 28.92 -1.14
N ASP A 340 5.26 29.11 0.11
CA ASP A 340 5.68 30.16 1.02
C ASP A 340 6.76 29.69 2.02
N PHE A 341 7.35 28.50 1.83
CA PHE A 341 8.42 28.01 2.69
C PHE A 341 9.59 29.01 2.76
N ASP A 342 9.98 29.39 3.97
CA ASP A 342 11.08 30.31 4.18
C ASP A 342 12.43 29.62 3.94
N TRP A 343 13.12 30.00 2.86
CA TRP A 343 14.46 29.50 2.51
C TRP A 343 15.59 30.38 3.06
N SER A 344 15.27 31.38 3.89
CA SER A 344 16.27 32.31 4.44
C SER A 344 17.22 31.63 5.41
N ASP A 345 18.33 32.30 5.69
CA ASP A 345 19.41 31.78 6.53
C ASP A 345 19.07 31.91 8.03
N THR A 346 18.08 31.14 8.49
CA THR A 346 17.68 31.05 9.91
C THR A 346 18.38 29.90 10.61
N GLU A 347 18.48 29.96 11.95
CA GLU A 347 19.06 28.88 12.75
C GLU A 347 18.35 27.53 12.50
N ASN A 348 17.01 27.53 12.48
CA ASN A 348 16.23 26.32 12.25
C ASN A 348 16.41 25.77 10.83
N ASN A 349 16.52 26.61 9.81
CA ASN A 349 16.81 26.15 8.44
C ASN A 349 18.19 25.50 8.35
N ARG A 350 19.22 26.11 8.96
CA ARG A 350 20.57 25.52 9.03
C ARG A 350 20.51 24.13 9.66
N LEU A 351 19.80 23.99 10.77
CA LEU A 351 19.65 22.72 11.49
C LEU A 351 18.89 21.68 10.63
N LEU A 352 17.74 22.05 10.05
CA LEU A 352 16.92 21.14 9.23
C LEU A 352 17.72 20.53 8.08
N PHE A 353 18.46 21.37 7.35
CA PHE A 353 19.25 20.90 6.21
C PHE A 353 20.58 20.26 6.61
N GLU A 354 21.14 20.58 7.79
CA GLU A 354 22.28 19.84 8.35
C GLU A 354 21.88 18.41 8.73
N MET A 355 20.72 18.25 9.38
CA MET A 355 20.13 16.93 9.67
C MET A 355 19.89 16.14 8.39
N THR A 356 19.37 16.81 7.35
CA THR A 356 19.13 16.22 6.03
C THR A 356 20.43 15.77 5.38
N ALA A 357 21.45 16.62 5.37
CA ALA A 357 22.75 16.31 4.79
C ALA A 357 23.44 15.15 5.52
N LYS A 358 23.38 15.13 6.86
CA LYS A 358 24.07 14.15 7.71
C LYS A 358 23.39 12.78 7.72
N TYR A 359 22.09 12.72 8.01
CA TYR A 359 21.38 11.46 8.24
C TYR A 359 20.29 11.16 7.21
N GLY A 360 20.07 12.01 6.20
CA GLY A 360 19.02 11.78 5.21
C GLY A 360 17.60 11.84 5.76
N THR A 361 17.43 12.51 6.89
CA THR A 361 16.14 12.77 7.53
C THR A 361 15.96 14.29 7.56
N PRO A 362 14.79 14.82 7.23
CA PRO A 362 13.47 14.19 7.21
C PRO A 362 13.08 13.63 5.83
N TYR A 363 11.83 13.18 5.75
CA TYR A 363 11.08 13.16 4.50
C TYR A 363 10.58 14.56 4.17
N PHE A 364 10.53 14.88 2.87
CA PHE A 364 9.91 16.11 2.38
C PHE A 364 8.63 15.77 1.62
N SER A 365 7.55 16.44 1.97
CA SER A 365 6.29 16.43 1.23
C SER A 365 6.22 17.67 0.34
N ASN A 366 6.07 17.48 -0.96
CA ASN A 366 6.08 18.57 -1.94
C ASN A 366 4.67 19.13 -2.17
N TYR A 367 4.46 20.39 -1.81
CA TYR A 367 3.22 21.11 -2.06
C TYR A 367 3.40 22.27 -3.07
N ILE A 368 4.61 22.53 -3.58
CA ILE A 368 4.85 23.66 -4.50
C ILE A 368 4.09 23.46 -5.83
N ASN A 369 4.27 22.28 -6.44
CA ASN A 369 3.72 21.90 -7.74
C ASN A 369 2.52 20.95 -7.63
N SER A 370 1.75 21.09 -6.56
CA SER A 370 0.59 20.25 -6.22
C SER A 370 -0.69 21.09 -6.23
N ASP A 371 -1.82 20.49 -6.62
CA ASP A 371 -3.15 21.09 -6.50
C ASP A 371 -3.76 20.95 -5.08
N MET A 372 -2.98 20.40 -4.13
CA MET A 372 -3.37 20.17 -2.73
C MET A 372 -2.54 21.04 -1.80
N GLU A 373 -3.15 21.49 -0.71
CA GLU A 373 -2.47 22.18 0.40
C GLU A 373 -2.14 21.19 1.55
N PRO A 374 -1.23 21.54 2.49
CA PRO A 374 -0.93 20.71 3.67
C PRO A 374 -2.17 20.34 4.50
N SER A 375 -3.14 21.25 4.59
CA SER A 375 -4.41 21.01 5.29
C SER A 375 -5.31 20.01 4.56
N ASP A 376 -5.13 19.82 3.25
CA ASP A 376 -5.89 18.86 2.43
C ASP A 376 -5.36 17.43 2.53
N VAL A 377 -4.14 17.24 3.04
CA VAL A 377 -3.47 15.94 3.18
C VAL A 377 -2.77 15.87 4.54
N ARG A 378 -3.39 15.18 5.50
CA ARG A 378 -2.69 14.76 6.71
C ARG A 378 -2.09 13.39 6.45
N SER A 379 -0.78 13.38 6.21
CA SER A 379 -0.05 12.14 5.92
C SER A 379 -0.07 11.25 7.15
N MET A 380 -0.80 10.15 7.07
CA MET A 380 -0.91 9.17 8.13
C MET A 380 -0.20 7.90 7.72
N CYS A 381 0.85 7.53 8.47
CA CYS A 381 1.77 6.43 8.15
C CYS A 381 2.65 6.71 6.90
N CYS A 382 3.45 5.71 6.51
CA CYS A 382 4.47 5.65 5.47
C CYS A 382 4.07 6.15 4.07
N ARG A 383 3.71 7.44 3.90
CA ARG A 383 3.48 8.14 2.61
C ARG A 383 2.03 8.11 2.09
N LEU A 384 1.03 7.80 2.92
CA LEU A 384 -0.36 7.74 2.46
C LEU A 384 -0.89 9.16 2.16
N ARG A 385 -1.16 9.44 0.88
CA ARG A 385 -1.75 10.69 0.39
C ARG A 385 -3.27 10.52 0.35
N LEU A 386 -3.97 11.46 0.94
CA LEU A 386 -5.39 11.41 1.24
C LEU A 386 -6.02 12.65 0.64
N ASP A 387 -6.90 12.52 -0.35
CA ASP A 387 -7.72 13.65 -0.75
C ASP A 387 -8.89 13.77 0.24
N LEU A 388 -8.80 14.73 1.16
CA LEU A 388 -9.86 14.97 2.14
C LEU A 388 -11.20 15.34 1.49
N ARG A 389 -11.25 15.75 0.21
CA ARG A 389 -12.50 16.01 -0.51
C ARG A 389 -13.28 14.71 -0.76
N GLU A 390 -12.59 13.61 -1.01
CA GLU A 390 -13.22 12.28 -1.19
C GLU A 390 -13.73 11.73 0.14
N LEU A 391 -12.98 11.93 1.24
CA LEU A 391 -13.46 11.59 2.59
C LEU A 391 -14.67 12.44 2.98
N ARG A 392 -14.69 13.74 2.67
CA ARG A 392 -15.82 14.65 2.95
C ARG A 392 -17.13 14.17 2.32
N LYS A 393 -17.08 13.56 1.13
CA LYS A 393 -18.26 12.96 0.46
C LYS A 393 -18.84 11.78 1.24
N LYS A 394 -18.01 11.05 2.01
CA LYS A 394 -18.41 9.82 2.71
C LYS A 394 -18.68 10.01 4.21
N SER A 395 -17.95 10.89 4.87
CA SER A 395 -18.06 11.13 6.32
C SER A 395 -19.09 12.18 6.72
N GLY A 396 -19.60 12.98 5.77
CA GLY A 396 -20.70 13.93 5.99
C GLY A 396 -20.41 15.04 7.03
N GLY A 397 -19.16 15.22 7.45
CA GLY A 397 -18.77 16.12 8.54
C GLY A 397 -17.44 16.82 8.28
N PHE A 398 -17.37 18.10 8.69
CA PHE A 398 -16.21 18.99 8.50
C PHE A 398 -15.03 18.72 9.48
N PHE A 399 -15.20 17.85 10.48
CA PHE A 399 -14.29 17.78 11.63
C PHE A 399 -13.60 16.41 11.76
N GLY A 400 -12.26 16.41 11.79
CA GLY A 400 -11.44 15.31 12.34
C GLY A 400 -11.15 14.11 11.43
N SER A 401 -11.77 13.99 10.25
CA SER A 401 -11.59 12.80 9.39
C SER A 401 -10.17 12.63 8.84
N GLY A 402 -9.36 13.68 8.76
CA GLY A 402 -7.96 13.59 8.32
C GLY A 402 -6.99 13.04 9.36
N GLU A 403 -7.36 13.03 10.65
CA GLU A 403 -6.47 12.61 11.75
C GLU A 403 -6.65 11.13 12.16
N SER A 404 -7.53 10.39 11.50
CA SER A 404 -7.95 9.04 11.91
C SER A 404 -8.06 8.11 10.70
N THR A 405 -7.00 8.14 9.90
CA THR A 405 -6.91 7.43 8.62
C THR A 405 -5.71 6.48 8.63
N GLY A 406 -5.71 5.54 7.71
CA GLY A 406 -4.69 4.51 7.64
C GLY A 406 -5.10 3.45 6.64
N SER A 407 -4.57 2.25 6.78
CA SER A 407 -4.95 1.13 5.92
C SER A 407 -5.26 -0.11 6.74
N ILE A 408 -6.32 -0.81 6.33
CA ILE A 408 -6.73 -2.10 6.91
C ILE A 408 -5.77 -3.21 6.48
N GLY A 409 -5.17 -3.09 5.31
CA GLY A 409 -4.31 -4.11 4.74
C GLY A 409 -3.74 -3.67 3.41
N VAL A 410 -2.60 -4.25 3.07
CA VAL A 410 -1.92 -4.08 1.79
C VAL A 410 -1.85 -5.44 1.10
N VAL A 411 -2.14 -5.46 -0.20
CA VAL A 411 -1.86 -6.59 -1.09
C VAL A 411 -1.03 -6.12 -2.27
N THR A 412 0.12 -6.74 -2.50
CA THR A 412 1.01 -6.40 -3.62
C THR A 412 0.90 -7.45 -4.73
N ILE A 413 0.70 -6.99 -5.96
CA ILE A 413 0.61 -7.84 -7.15
C ILE A 413 1.99 -8.03 -7.79
N ASN A 414 2.28 -9.27 -8.21
CA ASN A 414 3.52 -9.66 -8.86
C ASN A 414 3.50 -9.38 -10.37
N MET A 415 3.88 -8.16 -10.77
CA MET A 415 3.80 -7.73 -12.17
C MET A 415 4.73 -8.50 -13.13
N PRO A 416 5.99 -8.84 -12.76
CA PRO A 416 6.87 -9.65 -13.61
C PRO A 416 6.27 -10.98 -14.01
N ARG A 417 5.58 -11.65 -13.08
CA ARG A 417 4.92 -12.92 -13.35
C ARG A 417 3.80 -12.79 -14.37
N ILE A 418 2.96 -11.76 -14.23
CA ILE A 418 1.87 -11.52 -15.18
C ILE A 418 2.45 -11.33 -16.59
N ALA A 419 3.48 -10.49 -16.72
CA ALA A 419 4.14 -10.23 -17.99
C ALA A 419 4.78 -11.49 -18.59
N TYR A 420 5.46 -12.30 -17.78
CA TYR A 420 6.08 -13.54 -18.23
C TYR A 420 5.06 -14.56 -18.78
N LEU A 421 3.88 -14.64 -18.15
CA LEU A 421 2.83 -15.59 -18.52
C LEU A 421 1.93 -15.12 -19.68
N SER A 422 2.04 -13.86 -20.10
CA SER A 422 1.17 -13.27 -21.12
C SER A 422 1.83 -13.28 -22.50
N GLU A 423 1.05 -13.50 -23.55
CA GLU A 423 1.53 -13.37 -24.93
C GLU A 423 1.50 -11.92 -25.42
N ASN A 424 0.54 -11.12 -24.94
CA ASN A 424 0.32 -9.74 -25.34
C ASN A 424 -0.24 -8.87 -24.18
N GLU A 425 -0.38 -7.57 -24.42
CA GLU A 425 -0.86 -6.60 -23.42
C GLU A 425 -2.31 -6.85 -22.99
N GLU A 426 -3.19 -7.33 -23.88
CA GLU A 426 -4.59 -7.64 -23.53
C GLU A 426 -4.67 -8.79 -22.52
N GLU A 427 -3.90 -9.86 -22.75
CA GLU A 427 -3.83 -10.98 -21.81
C GLU A 427 -3.21 -10.55 -20.47
N PHE A 428 -2.23 -9.64 -20.49
CA PHE A 428 -1.66 -9.05 -19.29
C PHE A 428 -2.73 -8.33 -18.47
N MET A 429 -3.51 -7.44 -19.10
CA MET A 429 -4.57 -6.68 -18.41
C MET A 429 -5.64 -7.62 -17.84
N LYS A 430 -6.06 -8.65 -18.58
CA LYS A 430 -7.03 -9.64 -18.09
C LYS A 430 -6.53 -10.42 -16.87
N ARG A 431 -5.24 -10.79 -16.86
CA ARG A 431 -4.62 -11.47 -15.71
C ARG A 431 -4.47 -10.52 -14.53
N LEU A 432 -4.12 -9.26 -14.79
CA LEU A 432 -4.07 -8.21 -13.78
C LEU A 432 -5.45 -8.02 -13.14
N ASP A 433 -6.53 -7.90 -13.93
CA ASP A 433 -7.90 -7.78 -13.43
C ASP A 433 -8.26 -8.90 -12.47
N LYS A 434 -8.00 -10.16 -12.86
CA LYS A 434 -8.24 -11.31 -11.99
C LYS A 434 -7.50 -11.17 -10.65
N LEU A 435 -6.24 -10.78 -10.67
CA LEU A 435 -5.46 -10.63 -9.43
C LEU A 435 -5.90 -9.40 -8.62
N MET A 436 -6.37 -8.34 -9.26
CA MET A 436 -6.99 -7.20 -8.58
C MET A 436 -8.30 -7.58 -7.90
N ASP A 437 -9.16 -8.38 -8.54
CA ASP A 437 -10.41 -8.88 -7.97
C ASP A 437 -10.14 -9.71 -6.71
N ILE A 438 -9.19 -10.65 -6.79
CA ILE A 438 -8.76 -11.47 -5.65
C ILE A 438 -8.21 -10.58 -4.53
N SER A 439 -7.39 -9.58 -4.87
CA SER A 439 -6.80 -8.66 -3.91
C SER A 439 -7.87 -7.82 -3.20
N ALA A 440 -8.80 -7.23 -3.96
CA ALA A 440 -9.88 -6.41 -3.44
C ALA A 440 -10.81 -7.20 -2.51
N ARG A 441 -11.18 -8.42 -2.93
CA ARG A 441 -11.97 -9.36 -2.14
C ARG A 441 -11.28 -9.77 -0.85
N SER A 442 -9.97 -10.04 -0.89
CA SER A 442 -9.19 -10.37 0.31
C SER A 442 -9.19 -9.23 1.33
N LEU A 443 -9.04 -7.98 0.87
CA LEU A 443 -9.07 -6.79 1.71
C LEU A 443 -10.46 -6.55 2.31
N LYS A 444 -11.52 -6.80 1.55
CA LYS A 444 -12.91 -6.74 2.05
C LYS A 444 -13.16 -7.77 3.15
N ILE A 445 -12.71 -9.02 2.95
CA ILE A 445 -12.80 -10.07 3.96
C ILE A 445 -12.03 -9.65 5.23
N LYS A 446 -10.77 -9.19 5.07
CA LYS A 446 -9.95 -8.72 6.20
C LYS A 446 -10.68 -7.64 6.99
N ARG A 447 -11.18 -6.59 6.31
CA ARG A 447 -11.95 -5.50 6.94
C ARG A 447 -13.14 -6.02 7.72
N THR A 448 -13.92 -6.90 7.13
CA THR A 448 -15.12 -7.48 7.77
C THR A 448 -14.75 -8.23 9.05
N VAL A 449 -13.71 -9.06 8.99
CA VAL A 449 -13.25 -9.86 10.14
C VAL A 449 -12.72 -8.97 11.26
N ILE A 450 -11.82 -8.05 10.98
CA ILE A 450 -11.27 -7.19 12.04
C ILE A 450 -12.31 -6.21 12.59
N THR A 451 -13.27 -5.76 11.79
CA THR A 451 -14.39 -4.93 12.29
C THR A 451 -15.21 -5.72 13.31
N ARG A 452 -15.54 -6.98 13.00
CA ARG A 452 -16.23 -7.86 13.96
C ARG A 452 -15.41 -8.09 15.23
N LEU A 453 -14.10 -8.25 15.11
CA LEU A 453 -13.21 -8.42 16.27
C LEU A 453 -13.12 -7.15 17.12
N LEU A 454 -13.11 -5.96 16.50
CA LEU A 454 -13.20 -4.66 17.17
C LEU A 454 -14.50 -4.54 17.97
N GLU A 455 -15.63 -4.87 17.35
CA GLU A 455 -16.95 -4.83 17.98
C GLU A 455 -17.08 -5.82 19.15
N ASN A 456 -16.44 -6.98 19.03
CA ASN A 456 -16.34 -7.99 20.10
C ASN A 456 -15.32 -7.64 21.19
N GLY A 457 -14.59 -6.53 21.05
CA GLY A 457 -13.70 -6.00 22.09
C GLY A 457 -12.26 -6.52 22.06
N LEU A 458 -11.79 -7.10 20.95
CA LEU A 458 -10.40 -7.57 20.82
C LEU A 458 -9.39 -6.40 20.79
N TYR A 459 -9.79 -5.22 20.31
CA TYR A 459 -8.94 -4.03 20.21
C TYR A 459 -9.49 -2.89 21.08
N PRO A 460 -9.39 -3.00 22.42
CA PRO A 460 -10.02 -2.06 23.34
C PRO A 460 -9.53 -0.62 23.17
N TYR A 461 -8.25 -0.40 22.90
CA TYR A 461 -7.72 0.96 22.74
C TYR A 461 -8.06 1.54 21.37
N THR A 462 -7.95 0.75 20.30
CA THR A 462 -8.38 1.14 18.96
C THR A 462 -9.87 1.50 18.96
N ARG A 463 -10.72 0.71 19.62
CA ARG A 463 -12.15 1.04 19.77
C ARG A 463 -12.36 2.36 20.51
N ARG A 464 -11.53 2.66 21.51
CA ARG A 464 -11.66 3.86 22.33
C ARG A 464 -11.25 5.14 21.59
N TYR A 465 -10.17 5.11 20.82
CA TYR A 465 -9.63 6.30 20.16
C TYR A 465 -10.07 6.42 18.70
N LEU A 466 -10.11 5.32 17.97
CA LEU A 466 -10.51 5.32 16.56
C LEU A 466 -12.01 5.07 16.35
N GLY A 467 -12.62 4.22 17.18
CA GLY A 467 -14.04 3.88 17.08
C GLY A 467 -14.39 2.91 15.96
N LYS A 468 -14.19 3.31 14.70
CA LYS A 468 -14.52 2.52 13.49
C LYS A 468 -13.46 2.67 12.40
N TYR A 469 -13.49 1.78 11.41
CA TYR A 469 -12.54 1.77 10.28
C TYR A 469 -13.02 2.52 9.03
N ASP A 470 -14.04 3.37 9.13
CA ASP A 470 -14.73 3.99 7.98
C ASP A 470 -13.79 4.81 7.08
N ASN A 471 -12.76 5.44 7.68
CA ASN A 471 -11.77 6.28 6.99
C ASN A 471 -10.45 5.55 6.66
N HIS A 472 -10.37 4.24 6.88
CA HIS A 472 -9.19 3.45 6.52
C HIS A 472 -9.33 2.92 5.10
N PHE A 473 -8.22 2.85 4.36
CA PHE A 473 -8.17 2.30 3.02
C PHE A 473 -7.96 0.78 3.00
N SER A 474 -8.33 0.20 1.87
CA SER A 474 -7.93 -1.12 1.42
C SER A 474 -6.91 -0.93 0.30
N THR A 475 -5.65 -1.28 0.57
CA THR A 475 -4.53 -0.88 -0.30
C THR A 475 -4.12 -2.00 -1.24
N ILE A 476 -4.10 -1.70 -2.53
CA ILE A 476 -3.50 -2.57 -3.55
C ILE A 476 -2.23 -1.89 -4.04
N GLY A 477 -1.13 -2.63 -4.03
CA GLY A 477 0.15 -2.18 -4.54
C GLY A 477 0.71 -3.13 -5.58
N LEU A 478 1.89 -2.80 -6.06
CA LEU A 478 2.58 -3.57 -7.09
C LEU A 478 4.09 -3.55 -6.89
N VAL A 479 4.76 -4.51 -7.52
CA VAL A 479 6.23 -4.56 -7.55
C VAL A 479 6.71 -5.06 -8.90
N GLY A 480 7.88 -4.58 -9.33
CA GLY A 480 8.62 -5.13 -10.47
C GLY A 480 8.12 -4.67 -11.84
N MET A 481 7.61 -3.44 -12.01
CA MET A 481 7.24 -2.98 -13.36
C MET A 481 8.44 -2.89 -14.30
N ASN A 482 9.63 -2.60 -13.78
CA ASN A 482 10.87 -2.69 -14.54
C ASN A 482 11.06 -4.08 -15.15
N GLU A 483 10.94 -5.13 -14.33
CA GLU A 483 11.08 -6.51 -14.81
C GLU A 483 9.84 -6.99 -15.58
N ALA A 484 8.66 -6.39 -15.38
CA ALA A 484 7.49 -6.66 -16.19
C ALA A 484 7.75 -6.26 -17.66
N GLY A 485 8.34 -5.09 -17.93
CA GLY A 485 8.75 -4.70 -19.27
C GLY A 485 9.75 -5.68 -19.91
N LEU A 486 10.75 -6.13 -19.13
CA LEU A 486 11.75 -7.10 -19.60
C LEU A 486 11.14 -8.46 -19.95
N ASN A 487 10.19 -8.93 -19.14
CA ASN A 487 9.54 -10.22 -19.33
C ASN A 487 8.41 -10.20 -20.36
N ALA A 488 7.78 -9.04 -20.60
CA ALA A 488 6.73 -8.85 -21.58
C ALA A 488 7.23 -9.14 -23.00
N LYS A 489 6.61 -10.11 -23.67
CA LYS A 489 7.06 -10.58 -25.00
C LYS A 489 6.97 -9.51 -26.08
N TRP A 490 6.07 -8.54 -25.90
CA TRP A 490 5.79 -7.43 -26.81
C TRP A 490 6.57 -6.14 -26.50
N ILE A 491 7.33 -6.09 -25.40
CA ILE A 491 8.13 -4.91 -25.00
C ILE A 491 9.62 -5.25 -25.00
N ARG A 492 10.04 -6.22 -24.19
CA ARG A 492 11.45 -6.65 -24.05
C ARG A 492 12.42 -5.52 -23.69
N ALA A 493 11.95 -4.51 -22.97
CA ALA A 493 12.72 -3.35 -22.53
C ALA A 493 12.46 -3.05 -21.05
N ASP A 494 13.39 -2.37 -20.39
CA ASP A 494 13.28 -2.01 -18.98
C ASP A 494 12.69 -0.60 -18.80
N MET A 495 12.57 -0.10 -17.56
CA MET A 495 11.96 1.20 -17.24
C MET A 495 12.76 2.41 -17.79
N THR A 496 13.98 2.19 -18.30
CA THR A 496 14.78 3.26 -18.92
C THR A 496 14.29 3.61 -20.32
N HIS A 497 13.46 2.74 -20.93
CA HIS A 497 12.93 2.89 -22.27
C HIS A 497 11.49 3.43 -22.27
N LYS A 498 11.17 4.25 -23.27
CA LYS A 498 9.87 4.92 -23.38
C LYS A 498 8.70 3.93 -23.53
N GLU A 499 8.89 2.80 -24.21
CA GLU A 499 7.83 1.80 -24.37
C GLU A 499 7.38 1.22 -23.02
N THR A 500 8.31 0.94 -22.12
CA THR A 500 8.03 0.43 -20.76
C THR A 500 7.40 1.50 -19.88
N GLN A 501 7.83 2.75 -20.01
CA GLN A 501 7.26 3.89 -19.29
C GLN A 501 5.79 4.07 -19.66
N GLU A 502 5.48 4.11 -20.96
CA GLU A 502 4.10 4.26 -21.45
C GLU A 502 3.22 3.05 -21.09
N PHE A 503 3.76 1.84 -21.19
CA PHE A 503 3.08 0.63 -20.69
C PHE A 503 2.77 0.75 -19.19
N SER A 504 3.74 1.20 -18.39
CA SER A 504 3.56 1.36 -16.95
C SER A 504 2.51 2.41 -16.60
N LYS A 505 2.47 3.53 -17.33
CA LYS A 505 1.40 4.55 -17.18
C LYS A 505 0.03 3.96 -17.47
N ARG A 506 -0.13 3.17 -18.54
CA ARG A 506 -1.39 2.49 -18.87
C ARG A 506 -1.81 1.52 -17.77
N VAL A 507 -0.88 0.69 -17.27
CA VAL A 507 -1.15 -0.24 -16.17
C VAL A 507 -1.58 0.51 -14.90
N LEU A 508 -0.87 1.56 -14.50
CA LEU A 508 -1.20 2.35 -13.32
C LEU A 508 -2.58 3.00 -13.44
N ASN A 509 -2.90 3.59 -14.59
CA ASN A 509 -4.22 4.19 -14.82
C ASN A 509 -5.34 3.13 -14.83
N HIS A 510 -5.12 1.99 -15.48
CA HIS A 510 -6.05 0.86 -15.44
C HIS A 510 -6.31 0.39 -14.00
N MET A 511 -5.26 0.24 -13.19
CA MET A 511 -5.42 -0.10 -11.78
C MET A 511 -6.26 0.95 -11.04
N ARG A 512 -6.03 2.25 -11.25
CA ARG A 512 -6.83 3.31 -10.62
C ARG A 512 -8.31 3.24 -10.99
N GLU A 513 -8.63 2.96 -12.26
CA GLU A 513 -10.00 2.76 -12.71
C GLU A 513 -10.66 1.60 -11.97
N ARG A 514 -9.99 0.43 -11.92
CA ARG A 514 -10.46 -0.74 -11.16
C ARG A 514 -10.66 -0.45 -9.67
N LEU A 515 -9.77 0.34 -9.06
CA LEU A 515 -9.94 0.75 -7.66
C LEU A 515 -11.23 1.56 -7.46
N SER A 516 -11.57 2.46 -8.39
CA SER A 516 -12.83 3.21 -8.35
C SER A 516 -14.03 2.26 -8.38
N ASP A 517 -14.00 1.26 -9.26
CA ASP A 517 -15.06 0.23 -9.34
C ASP A 517 -15.24 -0.49 -7.99
N TYR A 518 -14.15 -0.89 -7.33
CA TYR A 518 -14.21 -1.56 -6.02
C TYR A 518 -14.74 -0.64 -4.91
N GLN A 519 -14.48 0.66 -4.98
CA GLN A 519 -15.06 1.61 -4.02
C GLN A 519 -16.57 1.67 -4.14
N GLU A 520 -17.09 1.67 -5.37
CA GLU A 520 -18.54 1.62 -5.64
C GLU A 520 -19.13 0.26 -5.23
N GLU A 521 -18.47 -0.84 -5.59
CA GLU A 521 -18.94 -2.20 -5.33
C GLU A 521 -19.00 -2.53 -3.84
N TYR A 522 -17.92 -2.27 -3.09
CA TYR A 522 -17.79 -2.67 -1.69
C TYR A 522 -18.19 -1.59 -0.69
N GLY A 523 -18.33 -0.34 -1.15
CA GLY A 523 -18.57 0.82 -0.30
C GLY A 523 -17.41 1.15 0.63
N ASP A 524 -16.19 0.70 0.32
CA ASP A 524 -14.95 0.91 1.09
C ASP A 524 -13.99 1.81 0.34
N LEU A 525 -13.04 2.46 1.04
CA LEU A 525 -12.01 3.26 0.37
C LEU A 525 -10.89 2.34 -0.15
N TYR A 526 -10.44 2.57 -1.38
CA TYR A 526 -9.35 1.83 -2.00
C TYR A 526 -8.28 2.78 -2.55
N ASN A 527 -7.01 2.39 -2.44
CA ASN A 527 -5.88 3.20 -2.90
C ASN A 527 -4.80 2.36 -3.56
N LEU A 528 -4.04 3.00 -4.45
CA LEU A 528 -2.87 2.45 -5.13
C LEU A 528 -1.60 2.88 -4.40
N GLU A 529 -0.73 1.92 -4.09
CA GLU A 529 0.53 2.14 -3.38
C GLU A 529 1.76 1.67 -4.16
N ALA A 530 2.81 2.49 -4.16
CA ALA A 530 4.14 2.10 -4.61
C ALA A 530 4.82 1.29 -3.51
N THR A 531 4.55 -0.02 -3.46
CA THR A 531 4.94 -0.87 -2.34
C THR A 531 6.45 -0.79 -2.06
N PRO A 532 6.89 -0.46 -0.82
CA PRO A 532 8.30 -0.46 -0.43
C PRO A 532 8.98 -1.83 -0.55
N ALA A 533 8.18 -2.90 -0.56
CA ALA A 533 8.56 -4.27 -0.94
C ALA A 533 9.85 -4.79 -0.28
N GLU A 534 10.04 -4.56 1.02
CA GLU A 534 11.23 -5.00 1.79
C GLU A 534 11.50 -6.49 1.63
N SER A 535 10.56 -7.33 2.08
CA SER A 535 10.62 -8.78 1.90
C SER A 535 9.94 -9.23 0.61
N THR A 536 8.89 -8.52 0.19
CA THR A 536 8.06 -8.89 -0.96
C THR A 536 8.85 -8.99 -2.25
N SER A 537 9.77 -8.03 -2.50
CA SER A 537 10.63 -8.02 -3.68
C SER A 537 11.44 -9.32 -3.82
N TYR A 538 12.14 -9.71 -2.74
CA TYR A 538 12.95 -10.92 -2.70
C TYR A 538 12.09 -12.19 -2.76
N ARG A 539 11.01 -12.24 -1.96
CA ARG A 539 10.14 -13.41 -1.86
C ARG A 539 9.53 -13.78 -3.20
N LEU A 540 8.95 -12.82 -3.90
CA LEU A 540 8.29 -13.07 -5.18
C LEU A 540 9.32 -13.52 -6.23
N ALA A 541 10.42 -12.80 -6.38
CA ALA A 541 11.48 -13.14 -7.33
C ALA A 541 12.09 -14.53 -7.07
N LYS A 542 12.34 -14.89 -5.81
CA LYS A 542 12.83 -16.22 -5.43
C LYS A 542 11.86 -17.34 -5.82
N HIS A 543 10.56 -17.13 -5.59
CA HIS A 543 9.54 -18.10 -5.97
C HIS A 543 9.41 -18.23 -7.48
N ASP A 544 9.47 -17.12 -8.21
CA ASP A 544 9.44 -17.08 -9.66
C ASP A 544 10.61 -17.80 -10.32
N VAL A 545 11.84 -17.49 -9.87
CA VAL A 545 13.04 -18.18 -10.36
C VAL A 545 12.93 -19.68 -10.16
N LYS A 546 12.40 -20.13 -9.02
CA LYS A 546 12.17 -21.56 -8.76
C LYS A 546 11.06 -22.15 -9.64
N ALA A 547 9.96 -21.44 -9.83
CA ALA A 547 8.80 -21.93 -10.58
C ALA A 547 9.05 -22.03 -12.09
N PHE A 548 9.92 -21.17 -12.62
CA PHE A 548 10.19 -21.05 -14.05
C PHE A 548 11.63 -21.46 -14.42
N ASP A 549 12.28 -22.32 -13.63
CA ASP A 549 13.64 -22.85 -13.86
C ASP A 549 14.67 -21.75 -14.20
N GLY A 550 14.57 -20.59 -13.54
CA GLY A 550 15.44 -19.43 -13.75
C GLY A 550 15.29 -18.73 -15.10
N LYS A 551 14.24 -19.01 -15.87
CA LYS A 551 13.99 -18.39 -17.18
C LYS A 551 13.37 -17.00 -17.09
N ILE A 552 12.64 -16.71 -16.01
CA ILE A 552 12.07 -15.39 -15.75
C ILE A 552 13.18 -14.40 -15.37
N ILE A 553 13.12 -13.20 -15.93
CA ILE A 553 14.12 -12.16 -15.73
C ILE A 553 13.84 -11.44 -14.40
N THR A 554 14.88 -11.28 -13.58
CA THR A 554 14.85 -10.54 -12.31
C THR A 554 15.89 -9.41 -12.35
N ALA A 555 15.84 -8.47 -11.40
CA ALA A 555 16.71 -7.29 -11.39
C ALA A 555 18.21 -7.63 -11.26
N SER A 556 18.54 -8.76 -10.61
CA SER A 556 19.93 -9.23 -10.44
C SER A 556 20.47 -9.99 -11.66
N GLY A 557 19.70 -10.13 -12.73
CA GLY A 557 20.06 -10.99 -13.87
C GLY A 557 20.15 -12.47 -13.47
N LYS A 558 21.04 -13.23 -14.14
CA LYS A 558 21.18 -14.69 -13.96
C LYS A 558 22.17 -15.14 -12.88
N CYS A 559 23.02 -14.24 -12.37
CA CYS A 559 24.19 -14.61 -11.55
C CYS A 559 24.20 -14.02 -10.13
N GLY A 560 23.05 -13.57 -9.62
CA GLY A 560 22.95 -12.95 -8.29
C GLY A 560 21.71 -13.39 -7.51
N THR A 561 21.54 -12.83 -6.31
CA THR A 561 20.35 -13.08 -5.48
C THR A 561 19.13 -12.43 -6.13
N PRO A 562 18.07 -13.18 -6.48
CA PRO A 562 16.95 -12.66 -7.24
C PRO A 562 16.12 -11.67 -6.42
N TYR A 563 15.85 -10.49 -7.00
CA TYR A 563 14.92 -9.51 -6.44
C TYR A 563 14.19 -8.78 -7.58
N TYR A 564 13.07 -8.13 -7.24
CA TYR A 564 12.35 -7.25 -8.15
C TYR A 564 12.51 -5.78 -7.75
N THR A 565 12.59 -4.91 -8.74
CA THR A 565 12.67 -3.47 -8.51
C THR A 565 11.38 -2.98 -7.85
N ASN A 566 11.50 -2.12 -6.84
CA ASN A 566 10.36 -1.64 -6.09
C ASN A 566 9.34 -0.94 -7.00
N SER A 567 8.06 -1.32 -6.88
CA SER A 567 6.94 -0.66 -7.57
C SER A 567 7.20 -0.43 -9.08
N SER A 568 7.20 0.82 -9.52
CA SER A 568 7.56 1.28 -10.87
C SER A 568 8.84 2.14 -10.88
N HIS A 569 9.78 1.86 -9.97
CA HIS A 569 11.07 2.55 -9.95
C HIS A 569 11.94 2.14 -11.14
N LEU A 570 12.89 3.02 -11.46
CA LEU A 570 14.00 2.75 -12.35
C LEU A 570 14.89 1.62 -11.79
N PRO A 571 15.59 0.85 -12.65
CA PRO A 571 16.57 -0.10 -12.18
C PRO A 571 17.67 0.62 -11.42
N VAL A 572 18.05 0.09 -10.26
CA VAL A 572 18.92 0.78 -9.29
C VAL A 572 20.33 1.11 -9.79
N GLY A 573 20.77 0.48 -10.88
CA GLY A 573 22.06 0.70 -11.52
C GLY A 573 22.05 1.66 -12.73
N PHE A 574 20.91 2.28 -13.05
CA PHE A 574 20.70 3.02 -14.31
C PHE A 574 21.63 4.24 -14.50
N THR A 575 21.48 5.25 -13.64
CA THR A 575 22.15 6.55 -13.81
C THR A 575 22.66 7.09 -12.47
N ASP A 576 23.72 7.87 -12.53
CA ASP A 576 24.23 8.70 -11.42
C ASP A 576 23.75 10.15 -11.51
N ASP A 577 22.97 10.50 -12.54
CA ASP A 577 22.30 11.81 -12.64
C ASP A 577 20.91 11.75 -11.99
N ILE A 578 20.72 12.53 -10.92
CA ILE A 578 19.45 12.59 -10.21
C ILE A 578 18.34 13.21 -11.07
N PHE A 579 18.64 14.19 -11.92
CA PHE A 579 17.63 14.90 -12.70
C PHE A 579 17.12 14.01 -13.83
N ALA A 580 18.01 13.31 -14.54
CA ALA A 580 17.61 12.28 -15.50
C ALA A 580 16.72 11.18 -14.89
N ALA A 581 16.97 10.80 -13.63
CA ALA A 581 16.12 9.85 -12.92
C ALA A 581 14.75 10.44 -12.55
N LEU A 582 14.74 11.70 -12.09
CA LEU A 582 13.52 12.43 -11.73
C LEU A 582 12.63 12.69 -12.96
N ASP A 583 13.21 13.06 -14.10
CA ASP A 583 12.47 13.32 -15.35
C ASP A 583 11.64 12.12 -15.79
N ILE A 584 12.14 10.90 -15.56
CA ILE A 584 11.40 9.66 -15.85
C ILE A 584 10.42 9.31 -14.72
N GLN A 585 10.82 9.47 -13.47
CA GLN A 585 10.03 9.01 -12.32
C GLN A 585 8.87 9.95 -11.98
N ASP A 586 8.98 11.26 -12.23
CA ASP A 586 8.00 12.25 -11.78
C ASP A 586 6.57 11.89 -12.18
N GLU A 587 6.35 11.66 -13.48
CA GLU A 587 5.03 11.30 -14.00
C GLU A 587 4.52 9.98 -13.39
N LEU A 588 5.34 8.93 -13.33
CA LEU A 588 4.94 7.64 -12.77
C LEU A 588 4.57 7.73 -11.29
N GLN A 589 5.35 8.47 -10.50
CA GLN A 589 5.13 8.62 -9.07
C GLN A 589 3.81 9.38 -8.78
N THR A 590 3.43 10.34 -9.64
CA THR A 590 2.16 11.06 -9.48
C THR A 590 0.91 10.24 -9.79
N LEU A 591 1.04 9.09 -10.47
CA LEU A 591 -0.08 8.20 -10.75
C LEU A 591 -0.50 7.36 -9.53
N TYR A 592 0.36 7.21 -8.53
CA TYR A 592 -0.03 6.57 -7.28
C TYR A 592 -0.95 7.48 -6.49
N THR A 593 -2.09 6.96 -6.05
CA THR A 593 -3.02 7.72 -5.21
C THR A 593 -2.52 7.84 -3.77
N SER A 594 -1.50 7.05 -3.38
CA SER A 594 -0.89 7.05 -2.05
C SER A 594 0.45 6.29 -2.05
N GLY A 595 1.23 6.41 -0.97
CA GLY A 595 2.27 5.43 -0.66
C GLY A 595 3.50 5.49 -1.56
N THR A 596 3.87 6.67 -2.07
CA THR A 596 4.92 6.84 -3.09
C THR A 596 6.04 7.76 -2.61
N VAL A 597 7.29 7.50 -3.02
CA VAL A 597 8.44 8.34 -2.65
C VAL A 597 9.60 8.17 -3.64
N PHE A 598 10.26 9.27 -3.97
CA PHE A 598 11.55 9.25 -4.65
C PHE A 598 12.72 9.31 -3.66
N HIS A 599 13.62 8.33 -3.73
CA HIS A 599 14.81 8.30 -2.88
C HIS A 599 16.05 8.76 -3.65
N ALA A 600 16.57 9.94 -3.32
CA ALA A 600 17.84 10.43 -3.84
C ALA A 600 19.01 9.76 -3.07
N PHE A 601 19.49 8.62 -3.55
CA PHE A 601 20.61 7.89 -2.92
C PHE A 601 21.96 8.58 -3.18
N LEU A 602 22.51 9.29 -2.19
CA LEU A 602 23.64 10.23 -2.38
C LEU A 602 25.03 9.65 -2.11
N GLY A 603 25.13 8.37 -1.69
CA GLY A 603 26.40 7.70 -1.37
C GLY A 603 27.02 8.17 -0.06
N GLU A 604 27.20 9.47 0.16
CA GLU A 604 27.70 10.02 1.41
C GLU A 604 27.01 11.34 1.78
N LYS A 605 27.37 11.87 2.96
CA LYS A 605 26.84 13.14 3.46
C LYS A 605 27.16 14.28 2.48
N LEU A 606 26.18 15.16 2.23
CA LEU A 606 26.41 16.40 1.49
C LEU A 606 27.34 17.35 2.28
N PRO A 607 28.22 18.10 1.60
CA PRO A 607 29.30 18.84 2.25
C PRO A 607 28.79 19.94 3.19
N THR A 608 27.66 20.56 2.86
CA THR A 608 27.07 21.64 3.66
C THR A 608 25.54 21.56 3.67
N TRP A 609 24.92 22.16 4.68
CA TRP A 609 23.47 22.31 4.76
C TRP A 609 22.93 23.12 3.57
N GLN A 610 23.68 24.09 3.03
CA GLN A 610 23.27 24.85 1.85
C GLN A 610 23.13 23.96 0.60
N SER A 611 24.02 22.96 0.44
CA SER A 611 23.90 22.01 -0.67
C SER A 611 22.64 21.15 -0.54
N ALA A 612 22.31 20.71 0.68
CA ALA A 612 21.05 20.00 0.95
C ALA A 612 19.84 20.90 0.65
N ALA A 613 19.84 22.13 1.15
CA ALA A 613 18.76 23.09 0.92
C ALA A 613 18.55 23.38 -0.57
N ALA A 614 19.63 23.62 -1.32
CA ALA A 614 19.59 23.88 -2.74
C ALA A 614 19.03 22.69 -3.54
N LEU A 615 19.43 21.45 -3.19
CA LEU A 615 18.92 20.26 -3.86
C LEU A 615 17.44 20.02 -3.55
N VAL A 616 17.04 20.12 -2.27
CA VAL A 616 15.63 19.99 -1.86
C VAL A 616 14.77 21.03 -2.57
N ARG A 617 15.22 22.28 -2.62
CA ARG A 617 14.53 23.37 -3.34
C ARG A 617 14.44 23.09 -4.83
N LYS A 618 15.53 22.69 -5.47
CA LYS A 618 15.55 22.39 -6.92
C LYS A 618 14.61 21.24 -7.26
N ILE A 619 14.53 20.19 -6.44
CA ILE A 619 13.56 19.10 -6.64
C ILE A 619 12.12 19.64 -6.48
N ALA A 620 11.84 20.33 -5.36
CA ALA A 620 10.49 20.81 -5.06
C ALA A 620 9.93 21.74 -6.14
N GLN A 621 10.76 22.63 -6.68
CA GLN A 621 10.35 23.63 -7.66
C GLN A 621 10.18 23.10 -9.08
N ASN A 622 10.88 22.02 -9.46
CA ASN A 622 10.88 21.53 -10.85
C ASN A 622 10.05 20.26 -11.07
N TYR A 623 9.67 19.55 -10.01
CA TYR A 623 8.96 18.26 -10.11
C TYR A 623 7.66 18.25 -9.31
N LYS A 624 6.72 17.37 -9.68
CA LYS A 624 5.37 17.25 -9.08
C LYS A 624 5.25 16.11 -8.06
N LEU A 625 6.23 15.22 -8.00
CA LEU A 625 6.25 14.05 -7.12
C LEU A 625 5.97 14.45 -5.67
N PRO A 626 5.11 13.67 -4.97
CA PRO A 626 4.58 14.11 -3.68
C PRO A 626 5.57 13.96 -2.53
N TYR A 627 6.45 12.96 -2.55
CA TYR A 627 7.43 12.76 -1.50
C TYR A 627 8.80 12.47 -2.07
N TYR A 628 9.82 13.05 -1.44
CA TYR A 628 11.21 12.73 -1.72
C TYR A 628 12.08 12.82 -0.49
N THR A 629 13.25 12.22 -0.60
CA THR A 629 14.23 12.18 0.49
C THR A 629 15.64 12.24 -0.06
N LEU A 630 16.54 12.90 0.66
CA LEU A 630 17.98 12.72 0.46
C LEU A 630 18.45 11.53 1.30
N SER A 631 19.21 10.61 0.70
CA SER A 631 19.57 9.33 1.31
C SER A 631 21.08 9.07 1.23
N PRO A 632 21.91 9.77 2.02
CA PRO A 632 23.33 9.45 2.20
C PRO A 632 23.53 8.07 2.85
N THR A 633 24.65 7.41 2.56
CA THR A 633 25.15 6.27 3.36
C THR A 633 26.17 6.81 4.37
N TYR A 634 26.18 6.24 5.56
CA TYR A 634 27.14 6.60 6.61
C TYR A 634 27.53 5.36 7.41
N SER A 635 28.66 5.45 8.11
CA SER A 635 29.16 4.37 8.95
C SER A 635 29.31 4.81 10.40
N ILE A 636 29.16 3.87 11.32
CA ILE A 636 29.32 4.11 12.76
C ILE A 636 30.42 3.20 13.30
N CYS A 637 31.43 3.80 13.91
CA CYS A 637 32.42 3.10 14.71
C CYS A 637 32.00 3.12 16.18
N LYS A 638 32.06 1.97 16.85
CA LYS A 638 31.69 1.87 18.27
C LYS A 638 32.52 2.77 19.21
N ASN A 639 33.75 3.10 18.82
CA ASN A 639 34.66 3.93 19.63
C ASN A 639 34.73 5.39 19.16
N HIS A 640 34.57 5.62 17.85
CA HIS A 640 34.82 6.93 17.23
C HIS A 640 33.57 7.59 16.64
N GLY A 641 32.41 6.93 16.72
CA GLY A 641 31.14 7.45 16.26
C GLY A 641 31.03 7.55 14.74
N TYR A 642 30.44 8.64 14.27
CA TYR A 642 30.04 8.86 12.88
C TYR A 642 31.23 8.95 11.91
N LEU A 643 31.12 8.26 10.77
CA LEU A 643 32.05 8.28 9.65
C LEU A 643 31.25 8.54 8.36
N SER A 644 31.75 9.42 7.48
CA SER A 644 31.10 9.72 6.20
C SER A 644 31.24 8.55 5.23
N GLY A 645 30.14 8.22 4.55
CA GLY A 645 30.12 7.23 3.49
C GLY A 645 30.19 5.78 3.98
N GLU A 646 30.43 4.88 3.02
CA GLU A 646 30.52 3.44 3.22
C GLU A 646 31.92 3.03 3.67
N VAL A 647 32.18 3.15 4.97
CA VAL A 647 33.44 2.74 5.59
C VAL A 647 33.20 1.46 6.38
N TYR A 648 33.78 0.32 6.01
CA TYR A 648 33.61 -0.99 6.71
C TYR A 648 34.61 -1.24 7.85
N THR A 649 35.75 -0.56 7.80
CA THR A 649 36.82 -0.67 8.80
C THR A 649 37.18 0.73 9.24
N CYS A 650 37.11 0.99 10.54
CA CYS A 650 37.38 2.32 11.08
C CYS A 650 38.84 2.72 10.80
N PRO A 651 39.09 3.89 10.20
CA PRO A 651 40.46 4.34 9.88
C PRO A 651 41.28 4.69 11.11
N VAL A 652 40.65 4.84 12.29
CA VAL A 652 41.31 5.25 13.53
C VAL A 652 41.67 4.05 14.42
N CYS A 653 40.76 3.10 14.66
CA CYS A 653 41.04 1.91 15.50
C CYS A 653 41.16 0.58 14.73
N GLY A 654 40.89 0.55 13.43
CA GLY A 654 40.94 -0.69 12.62
C GLY A 654 39.80 -1.68 12.91
N GLU A 655 38.82 -1.32 13.74
CA GLU A 655 37.68 -2.19 14.04
C GLU A 655 36.58 -2.11 12.98
N LYS A 656 35.75 -3.17 12.90
CA LYS A 656 34.59 -3.20 12.02
C LYS A 656 33.55 -2.15 12.43
N THR A 657 33.01 -1.46 11.44
CA THR A 657 31.96 -0.45 11.59
C THR A 657 30.60 -1.01 11.21
N GLU A 658 29.55 -0.30 11.60
CA GLU A 658 28.18 -0.52 11.13
C GLU A 658 27.88 0.44 9.99
N VAL A 659 27.67 -0.06 8.78
CA VAL A 659 27.27 0.77 7.63
C VAL A 659 25.74 0.88 7.60
N TYR A 660 25.23 2.11 7.66
CA TYR A 660 23.81 2.44 7.61
C TYR A 660 23.44 3.02 6.25
N SER A 661 22.38 2.48 5.65
CA SER A 661 21.80 3.05 4.44
C SER A 661 20.28 2.88 4.42
N ARG A 662 19.62 3.66 3.57
CA ARG A 662 18.21 3.53 3.25
C ARG A 662 18.07 2.71 1.97
N ILE A 663 17.42 1.56 2.05
CA ILE A 663 17.17 0.72 0.86
C ILE A 663 15.75 0.90 0.36
N THR A 664 14.75 0.71 1.23
CA THR A 664 13.32 0.76 0.86
C THR A 664 12.53 1.93 1.47
N GLY A 665 13.08 2.60 2.48
CA GLY A 665 12.42 3.72 3.13
C GLY A 665 13.00 4.20 4.45
N TYR A 666 13.68 3.35 5.20
CA TYR A 666 14.24 3.75 6.49
C TYR A 666 15.67 3.24 6.64
N TYR A 667 16.41 3.85 7.58
CA TYR A 667 17.82 3.55 7.80
C TYR A 667 17.99 2.30 8.65
N ARG A 668 18.79 1.35 8.15
CA ARG A 668 19.23 0.18 8.92
C ARG A 668 20.67 -0.20 8.57
N PRO A 669 21.36 -0.91 9.48
CA PRO A 669 22.62 -1.56 9.15
C PRO A 669 22.46 -2.47 7.93
N ILE A 670 23.38 -2.38 6.96
CA ILE A 670 23.33 -3.18 5.72
C ILE A 670 23.22 -4.68 6.04
N GLN A 671 23.92 -5.13 7.08
CA GLN A 671 23.94 -6.53 7.54
C GLN A 671 22.58 -7.08 8.04
N ASN A 672 21.63 -6.21 8.37
CA ASN A 672 20.30 -6.60 8.87
C ASN A 672 19.28 -6.81 7.76
N TRP A 673 19.56 -6.36 6.54
CA TRP A 673 18.66 -6.55 5.41
C TRP A 673 18.67 -8.01 4.93
N ASN A 674 17.56 -8.44 4.33
CA ASN A 674 17.48 -9.72 3.64
C ASN A 674 18.38 -9.73 2.40
N ASP A 675 18.68 -10.93 1.90
CA ASP A 675 19.65 -11.13 0.82
C ASP A 675 19.29 -10.37 -0.46
N GLY A 676 18.00 -10.29 -0.81
CA GLY A 676 17.56 -9.55 -1.99
C GLY A 676 17.77 -8.04 -1.86
N LYS A 677 17.50 -7.46 -0.69
CA LYS A 677 17.78 -6.04 -0.43
C LYS A 677 19.26 -5.72 -0.29
N ALA A 678 20.05 -6.66 0.24
CA ALA A 678 21.50 -6.54 0.22
C ALA A 678 22.06 -6.60 -1.22
N GLU A 679 21.48 -7.41 -2.11
CA GLU A 679 21.81 -7.41 -3.55
C GLU A 679 21.38 -6.11 -4.23
N GLU A 680 20.16 -5.61 -3.96
CA GLU A 680 19.69 -4.33 -4.49
C GLU A 680 20.66 -3.20 -4.14
N PHE A 681 21.14 -3.15 -2.90
CA PHE A 681 22.14 -2.17 -2.47
C PHE A 681 23.47 -2.33 -3.23
N ARG A 682 23.96 -3.56 -3.40
CA ARG A 682 25.20 -3.83 -4.15
C ARG A 682 25.12 -3.44 -5.62
N ASN A 683 23.95 -3.59 -6.24
CA ASN A 683 23.72 -3.25 -7.65
C ASN A 683 23.50 -1.74 -7.87
N ARG A 684 23.35 -0.98 -6.79
CA ARG A 684 22.91 0.42 -6.85
C ARG A 684 24.03 1.34 -7.31
N LYS A 685 23.71 2.19 -8.28
CA LYS A 685 24.51 3.37 -8.62
C LYS A 685 23.98 4.55 -7.81
N VAL A 686 24.85 5.22 -7.05
CA VAL A 686 24.48 6.41 -6.26
C VAL A 686 24.52 7.66 -7.13
N TYR A 687 23.68 8.63 -6.83
CA TYR A 687 23.64 9.91 -7.54
C TYR A 687 24.86 10.76 -7.20
N ASN A 688 25.49 11.32 -8.23
CA ASN A 688 26.62 12.23 -8.10
C ASN A 688 26.14 13.67 -8.28
N ILE A 689 25.89 14.36 -7.17
CA ILE A 689 25.36 15.73 -7.17
C ILE A 689 26.33 16.72 -7.83
N GLY A 690 27.65 16.49 -7.76
CA GLY A 690 28.63 17.36 -8.44
C GLY A 690 28.61 17.25 -9.96
N ARG A 691 28.03 16.18 -10.51
CA ARG A 691 27.87 15.94 -11.96
C ARG A 691 26.44 16.16 -12.44
N SER A 692 25.46 16.16 -11.55
CA SER A 692 24.04 16.38 -11.84
C SER A 692 23.76 17.89 -11.98
N ASN A 693 24.24 18.52 -13.05
CA ASN A 693 24.23 19.98 -13.18
C ASN A 693 23.10 20.55 -14.04
N GLU A 694 22.48 19.73 -14.89
CA GLU A 694 21.49 20.20 -15.87
C GLU A 694 20.11 19.61 -15.58
N LEU A 695 19.09 20.46 -15.59
CA LEU A 695 17.70 20.02 -15.80
C LEU A 695 17.63 19.68 -17.29
N HIS A 696 17.03 18.55 -17.69
CA HIS A 696 16.93 18.17 -19.10
C HIS A 696 15.61 18.71 -19.68
N PRO A 697 15.59 19.91 -20.30
CA PRO A 697 14.35 20.58 -20.71
C PRO A 697 13.61 19.81 -21.80
N GLU A 698 14.33 18.98 -22.56
CA GLU A 698 13.78 18.16 -23.65
C GLU A 698 12.89 17.00 -23.16
N LEU A 699 12.92 16.69 -21.86
CA LEU A 699 12.02 15.73 -21.20
C LEU A 699 10.94 16.41 -20.35
N HIS A 700 11.06 17.72 -20.10
CA HIS A 700 9.99 18.52 -19.52
C HIS A 700 8.96 18.82 -20.62
N VAL A 701 7.86 18.07 -20.64
CA VAL A 701 6.65 18.55 -21.34
C VAL A 701 6.31 19.88 -20.68
N GLU A 702 6.43 20.97 -21.44
CA GLU A 702 6.10 22.32 -21.00
C GLU A 702 4.77 22.27 -20.23
N GLY A 703 4.83 22.55 -18.93
CA GLY A 703 3.63 22.83 -18.17
C GLY A 703 2.99 24.05 -18.80
N ASP A 704 1.72 23.92 -19.21
CA ASP A 704 0.87 25.00 -19.74
C ASP A 704 1.12 26.31 -19.01
N ALA A 705 2.00 27.12 -19.59
CA ALA A 705 2.30 28.48 -19.22
C ALA A 705 2.14 29.38 -20.46
N THR A 706 1.08 29.14 -21.22
CA THR A 706 0.47 30.12 -22.12
C THR A 706 -1.03 29.89 -22.10
N ALA A 707 -1.71 30.60 -21.19
CA ALA A 707 -3.09 30.98 -21.40
C ALA A 707 -3.13 31.97 -22.58
N GLU A 708 -2.94 31.49 -23.80
CA GLU A 708 -3.34 32.22 -24.99
C GLU A 708 -4.82 31.95 -25.23
N GLN A 709 -5.61 32.97 -24.95
CA GLN A 709 -7.01 33.09 -25.33
C GLN A 709 -7.13 32.85 -26.84
N THR A 710 -7.58 31.66 -27.23
CA THR A 710 -8.27 31.48 -28.50
C THR A 710 -9.75 31.47 -28.19
N GLU A 711 -10.34 32.68 -28.16
CA GLU A 711 -11.77 32.86 -28.36
C GLU A 711 -12.12 32.30 -29.75
N GLN A 712 -12.54 31.04 -29.81
CA GLN A 712 -13.37 30.59 -30.92
C GLN A 712 -14.81 30.99 -30.58
N ALA A 713 -15.26 32.01 -31.31
CA ALA A 713 -16.61 32.54 -31.29
C ALA A 713 -17.64 31.41 -31.35
N ALA A 714 -18.66 31.53 -30.50
CA ALA A 714 -19.86 30.70 -30.53
C ALA A 714 -20.58 30.87 -31.87
N GLU A 715 -20.38 29.93 -32.79
CA GLU A 715 -21.29 29.72 -33.91
C GLU A 715 -22.49 28.92 -33.39
N GLN A 716 -23.65 29.60 -33.35
CA GLN A 716 -24.95 28.96 -33.25
C GLN A 716 -25.07 27.96 -34.40
N SER A 717 -25.08 26.66 -34.09
CA SER A 717 -25.37 25.60 -35.05
C SER A 717 -26.52 24.72 -34.54
N GLU A 718 -27.36 24.35 -35.50
CA GLU A 718 -28.66 23.69 -35.33
C GLU A 718 -28.57 22.33 -34.60
N SER A 719 -29.64 21.97 -33.89
CA SER A 719 -29.77 20.76 -33.08
C SER A 719 -29.45 19.47 -33.88
N PRO A 720 -28.51 18.62 -33.46
CA PRO A 720 -28.27 17.34 -34.11
C PRO A 720 -29.25 16.32 -33.52
N VAL A 721 -30.43 16.26 -34.12
CA VAL A 721 -31.47 15.28 -33.80
C VAL A 721 -31.07 13.93 -34.39
N SER A 722 -31.01 12.89 -33.58
CA SER A 722 -30.80 11.52 -34.06
C SER A 722 -31.99 11.05 -34.92
N ALA A 723 -31.81 10.02 -35.76
CA ALA A 723 -32.81 9.58 -36.74
C ALA A 723 -34.17 9.16 -36.15
N ASP A 724 -34.25 8.95 -34.83
CA ASP A 724 -35.46 8.56 -34.09
C ASP A 724 -36.13 9.72 -33.32
N GLY A 725 -35.59 10.95 -33.44
CA GLY A 725 -36.10 12.12 -32.73
C GLY A 725 -35.58 12.30 -31.30
N THR A 726 -34.63 11.47 -30.85
CA THR A 726 -34.03 11.57 -29.51
C THR A 726 -32.91 12.61 -29.49
N GLU A 727 -32.99 13.55 -28.56
CA GLU A 727 -31.92 14.54 -28.32
C GLU A 727 -31.02 14.05 -27.18
N ILE A 728 -29.71 14.08 -27.39
CA ILE A 728 -28.73 13.57 -26.42
C ILE A 728 -27.96 14.74 -25.81
N LEU A 729 -28.01 14.90 -24.49
CA LEU A 729 -27.27 15.92 -23.76
C LEU A 729 -26.18 15.27 -22.91
N LEU A 730 -24.92 15.70 -23.07
CA LEU A 730 -23.80 15.31 -22.22
C LEU A 730 -23.50 16.44 -21.22
N PHE A 731 -23.86 16.23 -19.95
CA PHE A 731 -23.46 17.11 -18.86
C PHE A 731 -22.03 16.81 -18.40
N ALA A 732 -21.18 17.83 -18.45
CA ALA A 732 -19.76 17.78 -18.11
C ALA A 732 -19.38 18.90 -17.10
N THR A 733 -18.19 18.79 -16.50
CA THR A 733 -17.56 19.89 -15.73
C THR A 733 -16.17 20.19 -16.30
N LYS A 734 -15.65 21.42 -16.08
CA LYS A 734 -14.38 21.90 -16.68
C LYS A 734 -13.17 21.03 -16.31
N THR A 735 -13.17 20.46 -15.10
CA THR A 735 -12.04 19.71 -14.52
C THR A 735 -12.22 18.19 -14.57
N CYS A 736 -13.30 17.68 -15.16
CA CYS A 736 -13.61 16.25 -15.16
C CYS A 736 -12.90 15.49 -16.32
N PRO A 737 -11.88 14.63 -16.03
CA PRO A 737 -11.19 13.87 -17.06
C PRO A 737 -12.10 12.84 -17.73
N ASN A 738 -12.98 12.18 -16.95
CA ASN A 738 -13.97 11.22 -17.46
C ASN A 738 -14.95 11.85 -18.46
N CYS A 739 -15.18 13.15 -18.38
CA CYS A 739 -16.06 13.88 -19.28
C CYS A 739 -15.41 14.12 -20.66
N ARG A 740 -14.08 14.29 -20.70
CA ARG A 740 -13.32 14.35 -21.96
C ARG A 740 -13.32 12.98 -22.64
N VAL A 741 -13.14 11.92 -21.84
CA VAL A 741 -13.16 10.54 -22.32
C VAL A 741 -14.55 10.17 -22.85
N ALA A 742 -15.63 10.49 -22.13
CA ALA A 742 -17.00 10.24 -22.58
C ALA A 742 -17.33 10.94 -23.91
N ALA A 743 -16.95 12.21 -24.05
CA ALA A 743 -17.09 12.96 -25.30
C ALA A 743 -16.35 12.28 -26.46
N ALA A 744 -15.08 11.91 -26.25
CA ALA A 744 -14.29 11.23 -27.27
C ALA A 744 -14.89 9.89 -27.71
N TYR A 745 -15.46 9.10 -26.78
CA TYR A 745 -16.15 7.86 -27.14
C TYR A 745 -17.44 8.09 -27.94
N LEU A 746 -18.22 9.13 -27.62
CA LEU A 746 -19.41 9.49 -28.39
C LEU A 746 -19.05 9.98 -29.80
N ASP A 747 -18.01 10.81 -29.89
CA ASP A 747 -17.46 11.30 -31.17
C ASP A 747 -16.97 10.12 -32.04
N GLN A 748 -16.21 9.19 -31.45
CA GLN A 748 -15.72 7.99 -32.14
C GLN A 748 -16.85 7.07 -32.60
N ALA A 749 -17.94 7.00 -31.83
CA ALA A 749 -19.13 6.21 -32.17
C ALA A 749 -20.07 6.91 -33.17
N GLY A 750 -19.77 8.15 -33.57
CA GLY A 750 -20.62 8.93 -34.47
C GLY A 750 -21.99 9.28 -33.90
N ILE A 751 -22.12 9.31 -32.56
CA ILE A 751 -23.38 9.60 -31.88
C ILE A 751 -23.49 11.12 -31.71
N PRO A 752 -24.51 11.80 -32.28
CA PRO A 752 -24.69 13.23 -32.10
C PRO A 752 -25.10 13.54 -30.65
N TYR A 753 -24.48 14.55 -30.03
CA TYR A 753 -24.84 15.02 -28.68
C TYR A 753 -24.57 16.52 -28.51
N HIS A 754 -25.25 17.15 -27.56
CA HIS A 754 -24.96 18.49 -27.06
C HIS A 754 -24.17 18.41 -25.77
N LYS A 755 -22.95 18.97 -25.79
CA LYS A 755 -22.13 19.08 -24.58
C LYS A 755 -22.54 20.32 -23.79
N LEU A 756 -22.95 20.13 -22.54
CA LEU A 756 -23.33 21.20 -21.62
C LEU A 756 -22.41 21.18 -20.40
N LEU A 757 -21.87 22.34 -20.03
CA LEU A 757 -21.17 22.50 -18.76
C LEU A 757 -22.22 22.70 -17.66
N ALA A 758 -22.22 21.82 -16.66
CA ALA A 758 -23.23 21.82 -15.59
C ALA A 758 -23.25 23.14 -14.81
N ASP A 759 -22.09 23.72 -14.54
CA ASP A 759 -21.95 24.98 -13.80
C ASP A 759 -22.49 26.19 -14.60
N GLU A 760 -22.48 26.12 -15.92
CA GLU A 760 -22.96 27.19 -16.82
C GLU A 760 -24.44 27.01 -17.20
N ASN A 761 -25.00 25.82 -16.93
CA ASN A 761 -26.37 25.43 -17.26
C ASN A 761 -27.11 24.91 -16.02
N ALA A 762 -27.00 25.64 -14.91
CA ALA A 762 -27.52 25.24 -13.60
C ALA A 762 -29.02 24.90 -13.62
N ASP A 763 -29.84 25.68 -14.33
CA ASP A 763 -31.29 25.45 -14.45
C ASP A 763 -31.62 24.11 -15.14
N LEU A 764 -30.86 23.73 -16.18
CA LEU A 764 -31.02 22.46 -16.88
C LEU A 764 -30.46 21.29 -16.05
N ALA A 765 -29.33 21.51 -15.36
CA ALA A 765 -28.77 20.54 -14.45
C ALA A 765 -29.71 20.24 -13.27
N GLU A 766 -30.39 21.25 -12.73
CA GLU A 766 -31.40 21.11 -11.69
C GLU A 766 -32.67 20.42 -12.23
N LYS A 767 -33.17 20.85 -13.40
CA LYS A 767 -34.35 20.25 -14.06
C LYS A 767 -34.21 18.74 -14.28
N TYR A 768 -33.01 18.26 -14.64
CA TYR A 768 -32.75 16.84 -14.85
C TYR A 768 -32.11 16.15 -13.63
N GLU A 769 -32.00 16.85 -12.49
CA GLU A 769 -31.38 16.37 -11.24
C GLU A 769 -29.99 15.75 -11.47
N ILE A 770 -29.12 16.46 -12.18
CA ILE A 770 -27.74 16.05 -12.46
C ILE A 770 -26.90 16.28 -11.20
N ARG A 771 -26.48 15.19 -10.56
CA ARG A 771 -25.67 15.23 -9.32
C ARG A 771 -24.20 14.86 -9.51
N GLN A 772 -23.82 14.44 -10.72
CA GLN A 772 -22.46 14.02 -11.05
C GLN A 772 -22.20 14.14 -12.55
N ALA A 773 -20.93 14.24 -12.94
CA ALA A 773 -20.49 14.31 -14.33
C ALA A 773 -19.39 13.25 -14.60
N PRO A 774 -19.35 12.61 -15.78
CA PRO A 774 -20.26 12.81 -16.90
C PRO A 774 -21.63 12.17 -16.68
N THR A 775 -22.69 12.84 -17.13
CA THR A 775 -24.04 12.26 -17.22
C THR A 775 -24.61 12.52 -18.60
N LEU A 776 -25.08 11.47 -19.26
CA LEU A 776 -25.78 11.54 -20.54
C LEU A 776 -27.29 11.54 -20.26
N VAL A 777 -28.03 12.47 -20.87
CA VAL A 777 -29.48 12.56 -20.78
C VAL A 777 -30.06 12.33 -22.17
N LEU A 778 -30.88 11.30 -22.31
CA LEU A 778 -31.60 10.98 -23.53
C LEU A 778 -33.02 11.57 -23.44
N LEU A 779 -33.30 12.58 -24.26
CA LEU A 779 -34.61 13.22 -24.35
C LEU A 779 -35.41 12.57 -25.48
N LYS A 780 -36.34 11.68 -25.11
CA LYS A 780 -37.22 11.01 -26.08
C LYS A 780 -38.36 11.96 -26.52
N PRO A 781 -38.94 11.80 -27.73
CA PRO A 781 -40.03 12.66 -28.25
C PRO A 781 -41.29 12.76 -27.36
N ASN A 782 -41.48 11.81 -26.45
CA ASN A 782 -42.58 11.76 -25.50
C ASN A 782 -42.30 12.53 -24.18
N GLY A 783 -41.17 13.25 -24.09
CA GLY A 783 -40.77 14.03 -22.91
C GLY A 783 -40.15 13.20 -21.78
N ILE A 784 -39.90 11.89 -21.99
CA ILE A 784 -39.24 11.04 -21.00
C ILE A 784 -37.72 11.22 -21.13
N ALA A 785 -37.09 11.68 -20.04
CA ALA A 785 -35.64 11.80 -19.92
C ALA A 785 -35.06 10.55 -19.27
N GLU A 786 -34.20 9.82 -19.98
CA GLU A 786 -33.43 8.70 -19.41
C GLU A 786 -32.01 9.17 -19.08
N LYS A 787 -31.51 8.85 -17.88
CA LYS A 787 -30.20 9.31 -17.39
C LYS A 787 -29.22 8.15 -17.33
N ILE A 788 -28.12 8.30 -18.05
CA ILE A 788 -27.00 7.36 -18.03
C ILE A 788 -25.84 8.07 -17.36
N VAL A 789 -25.49 7.60 -16.18
CA VAL A 789 -24.59 8.31 -15.28
C VAL A 789 -23.26 7.58 -15.22
N ASN A 790 -22.14 8.32 -15.17
CA ASN A 790 -20.76 7.85 -15.17
C ASN A 790 -20.26 7.31 -16.52
N LEU A 791 -18.94 7.24 -16.68
CA LEU A 791 -18.29 6.86 -17.94
C LEU A 791 -18.57 5.40 -18.32
N SER A 792 -18.59 4.48 -17.36
CA SER A 792 -18.77 3.05 -17.60
C SER A 792 -20.15 2.74 -18.19
N ASN A 793 -21.21 3.37 -17.68
CA ASN A 793 -22.56 3.21 -18.22
C ASN A 793 -22.71 3.90 -19.58
N ILE A 794 -22.03 5.04 -19.80
CA ILE A 794 -22.01 5.69 -21.11
C ILE A 794 -21.32 4.79 -22.15
N LYS A 795 -20.20 4.15 -21.81
CA LYS A 795 -19.55 3.16 -22.69
C LYS A 795 -20.48 1.99 -23.02
N LYS A 796 -21.23 1.50 -22.04
CA LYS A 796 -22.22 0.43 -22.25
C LYS A 796 -23.33 0.86 -23.19
N PHE A 797 -23.89 2.06 -22.98
CA PHE A 797 -24.88 2.65 -23.89
C PHE A 797 -24.35 2.77 -25.32
N ILE A 798 -23.11 3.22 -25.51
CA ILE A 798 -22.49 3.32 -26.84
C ILE A 798 -22.38 1.94 -27.51
N GLY A 799 -22.06 0.89 -26.73
CA GLY A 799 -22.04 -0.48 -27.22
C GLY A 799 -23.42 -0.99 -27.64
N ASP A 800 -24.47 -0.62 -26.88
CA ASP A 800 -25.85 -1.02 -27.15
C ASP A 800 -26.52 -0.18 -28.26
N TYR A 801 -26.04 1.04 -28.54
CA TYR A 801 -26.63 1.99 -29.51
C TYR A 801 -26.48 1.53 -30.99
N HIS A 802 -25.50 0.69 -31.29
CA HIS A 802 -25.22 0.16 -32.63
C HIS A 802 -25.63 -1.30 -32.83
N ALA A 803 -26.24 -1.93 -31.81
CA ALA A 803 -26.76 -3.30 -31.86
C ALA A 803 -28.22 -3.32 -32.31
#